data_AF-A0A3M8FPQ6-F1
#
_entry.id   AF-A0A3M8FPQ6-F1
#
_cell.length_a   1.000
_cell.length_b   1.000
_cell.length_c   1.000
_cell.angle_alpha   90.00
_cell.angle_beta   90.00
_cell.angle_gamma   90.00
#
_symmetry.space_group_name_H-M   'P 1'
#
loop_
_entity.id
_entity.type
_entity.pdbx_description
1 polymer ?
#
loop_
_entity_poly.entity_id
_entity_poly.type
_entity_poly.pdbx_seq_one_letter_code
_entity_poly.pdbx_strand_id
1 'polypeptide(L)'
;MFIRRVVVLLMLFLGGEVAWAQTDSIAPTLNDSLLTVFLRTNYTASSPKDYDEARDSMYTSIDVDATDSLTCVYSGLRAEADGTRTPSNGSLSFNTEHSWPQSFYDNNEPMRGDIHHLYPTWSSPNQSRSNHPFAEIDDNLTTSWWFWENGASVSSIPSSNIDEYSEYYNDTFEPREDHKGNVARAMFYFWTIYQTNSDIINDDFDNEAFFEGMKQTLYQWHQDDPVNAAEVARSLHIEEIQGNRNPFIHDTTLVRRAYFNAESSSSSNDIYISEVYEANGGTVKYLELFNNSDSTINLSTSDWALLRYTNANTSPSSTISLTGEMSPKSFLVVGDDNSTNGVQTVFGEGFVDINTSSINHNGNDKYVLVKNATSTPDTIDSFARDNIGNSSSFATNQVAYRIESALPNDGSFGQTSISNDGDTVSSGYWVVFDISSSNANARLVATPGYNRGIEATVMPETIISGSIGWRLLSIPMDNATLSEISDDTAIQGVDDSAEANVFTYNSSGSFETPASTSTTLTNGEGLVLYFFDNDTLGSSSLPIKFDVSGDEPSSDVSVNLNTSTAESGSYFTLVGNPFQSNYDANSITPDNPLQTNIHFLEGGLYSPETASSTIISPWQGFWVESGTTTPATSITFPTSGKVNSSATIHSFSKDPHQTFDAKFNLRSSSSFDKGCKITFSSDAVFGWDLLDASKLSPATETYAILGCQSGDIIKSAESIPFDMQSAYHVDFFIESKNVDELLELEWDIDEELTHSFTFELVDHKNGTLIDLEKYQSIPFNFEPTIVSKANREGFSPGKIIGNELTTSNYELIITQKVSVGNGTEEDHPKKFDVPQNYPNPFNPSTLIRFNIPKASEISITIFDIRGSLVQTLTRDFYSSGTHSVSFNGDGLATGVYFYTVTSSFGSITRKMLLAK
;
A
#
# COMPACT_ATOMS: atom_id res chain seq x y z
N MET A 1 -12.80 -56.20 17.64
CA MET A 1 -13.04 -57.19 16.57
C MET A 1 -12.27 -56.74 15.34
N PHE A 2 -11.19 -57.47 15.02
CA PHE A 2 -10.42 -57.59 13.77
C PHE A 2 -10.04 -56.37 12.87
N ILE A 3 -8.70 -56.20 12.74
CA ILE A 3 -7.90 -55.74 11.56
C ILE A 3 -7.95 -54.21 11.28
N ARG A 4 -6.86 -53.43 11.44
CA ARG A 4 -5.62 -53.45 10.63
C ARG A 4 -4.36 -53.01 11.41
N ARG A 5 -3.24 -53.61 11.04
CA ARG A 5 -1.87 -53.41 11.54
C ARG A 5 -1.00 -52.77 10.43
N VAL A 6 -0.17 -51.82 10.84
CA VAL A 6 1.24 -51.55 10.42
C VAL A 6 1.47 -50.88 9.05
N VAL A 7 1.96 -49.62 9.08
CA VAL A 7 3.38 -49.26 8.85
C VAL A 7 3.71 -48.05 9.74
N VAL A 8 4.68 -48.22 10.65
CA VAL A 8 5.40 -47.13 11.33
C VAL A 8 6.71 -46.96 10.57
N LEU A 9 7.00 -45.77 10.07
CA LEU A 9 8.36 -45.36 9.74
C LEU A 9 8.62 -43.97 10.33
N LEU A 10 9.70 -43.90 11.12
CA LEU A 10 10.25 -42.69 11.74
C LEU A 10 10.37 -41.52 10.75
N MET A 11 9.91 -40.34 11.15
CA MET A 11 10.64 -39.10 10.90
C MET A 11 10.88 -38.40 12.25
N LEU A 12 12.09 -38.58 12.76
CA LEU A 12 12.75 -37.59 13.60
C LEU A 12 13.22 -36.50 12.64
N PHE A 13 12.58 -35.34 12.64
CA PHE A 13 13.20 -34.11 12.18
C PHE A 13 13.20 -33.11 13.33
N LEU A 14 14.43 -32.68 13.64
CA LEU A 14 14.75 -31.58 14.53
C LEU A 14 14.08 -30.30 14.04
N GLY A 15 13.63 -29.50 15.00
CA GLY A 15 12.97 -28.21 14.76
C GLY A 15 13.75 -27.30 13.83
N GLY A 16 13.09 -26.95 12.75
CA GLY A 16 13.28 -25.74 11.97
C GLY A 16 11.89 -25.45 11.44
N GLU A 17 11.29 -24.35 11.88
CA GLU A 17 10.01 -23.89 11.33
C GLU A 17 10.25 -23.59 9.85
N VAL A 18 9.63 -24.39 8.99
CA VAL A 18 9.55 -24.09 7.56
C VAL A 18 8.40 -23.11 7.44
N ALA A 19 8.70 -21.85 7.11
CA ALA A 19 7.70 -20.87 6.71
C ALA A 19 6.93 -21.44 5.51
N TRP A 20 5.64 -21.66 5.66
CA TRP A 20 4.77 -22.06 4.57
C TRP A 20 4.47 -20.81 3.74
N ALA A 21 5.00 -20.74 2.52
CA ALA A 21 4.62 -19.70 1.57
C ALA A 21 3.13 -19.86 1.20
N GLN A 22 2.36 -18.80 1.37
CA GLN A 22 0.92 -18.73 1.15
C GLN A 22 0.64 -18.46 -0.35
N THR A 23 0.01 -19.40 -1.06
CA THR A 23 0.01 -19.45 -2.54
C THR A 23 -1.24 -18.90 -3.23
N ASP A 24 -2.28 -18.52 -2.48
CA ASP A 24 -3.60 -18.29 -3.07
C ASP A 24 -3.89 -16.79 -3.19
N SER A 25 -3.64 -16.22 -4.37
CA SER A 25 -4.14 -14.89 -4.72
C SER A 25 -5.63 -14.97 -5.04
N ILE A 26 -6.48 -14.55 -4.10
CA ILE A 26 -7.94 -14.67 -4.24
C ILE A 26 -8.48 -13.40 -4.91
N ALA A 27 -8.96 -13.58 -6.14
CA ALA A 27 -9.57 -12.54 -6.97
C ALA A 27 -8.79 -11.20 -6.94
N PRO A 28 -7.48 -11.19 -7.28
CA PRO A 28 -6.56 -10.07 -7.02
C PRO A 28 -7.02 -8.70 -7.51
N THR A 29 -7.84 -8.68 -8.56
CA THR A 29 -8.36 -7.45 -9.20
C THR A 29 -9.62 -6.89 -8.53
N LEU A 30 -10.20 -7.58 -7.55
CA LEU A 30 -11.40 -7.14 -6.83
C LEU A 30 -11.04 -6.52 -5.49
N ASN A 31 -11.81 -5.50 -5.11
CA ASN A 31 -11.73 -4.80 -3.84
C ASN A 31 -13.12 -4.33 -3.35
N ASP A 32 -13.19 -3.81 -2.12
CA ASP A 32 -14.37 -3.25 -1.47
C ASP A 32 -15.62 -4.15 -1.54
N SER A 33 -16.76 -3.55 -1.86
CA SER A 33 -18.04 -4.22 -2.02
C SER A 33 -18.01 -5.32 -3.09
N LEU A 34 -17.23 -5.15 -4.17
CA LEU A 34 -17.11 -6.18 -5.21
C LEU A 34 -16.37 -7.40 -4.71
N LEU A 35 -15.32 -7.21 -3.92
CA LEU A 35 -14.58 -8.31 -3.29
C LEU A 35 -15.43 -8.99 -2.23
N THR A 36 -16.11 -8.26 -1.34
CA THR A 36 -16.97 -8.89 -0.32
C THR A 36 -18.11 -9.70 -0.94
N VAL A 37 -18.70 -9.24 -2.06
CA VAL A 37 -19.70 -10.00 -2.83
C VAL A 37 -19.10 -11.26 -3.44
N PHE A 38 -17.90 -11.15 -4.05
CA PHE A 38 -17.19 -12.31 -4.60
C PHE A 38 -16.90 -13.35 -3.50
N LEU A 39 -16.36 -12.90 -2.37
CA LEU A 39 -16.01 -13.78 -1.25
C LEU A 39 -17.24 -14.48 -0.71
N ARG A 40 -18.33 -13.75 -0.46
CA ARG A 40 -19.61 -14.35 -0.03
C ARG A 40 -20.10 -15.41 -1.01
N THR A 41 -20.04 -15.13 -2.30
CA THR A 41 -20.53 -16.04 -3.33
C THR A 41 -19.73 -17.34 -3.41
N ASN A 42 -18.41 -17.28 -3.22
CA ASN A 42 -17.52 -18.42 -3.44
C ASN A 42 -17.12 -19.16 -2.14
N TYR A 43 -17.23 -18.51 -0.99
CA TYR A 43 -16.75 -19.03 0.29
C TYR A 43 -17.86 -19.24 1.33
N THR A 44 -19.14 -19.14 0.95
CA THR A 44 -20.25 -19.64 1.78
C THR A 44 -20.19 -21.16 1.85
N ALA A 45 -20.41 -21.73 3.03
CA ALA A 45 -20.39 -23.18 3.26
C ALA A 45 -21.31 -23.94 2.28
N SER A 46 -20.73 -24.89 1.54
CA SER A 46 -21.49 -25.74 0.63
C SER A 46 -22.14 -26.94 1.33
N SER A 47 -21.66 -27.28 2.52
CA SER A 47 -22.20 -28.31 3.41
C SER A 47 -22.28 -27.77 4.85
N PRO A 48 -23.14 -26.77 5.13
CA PRO A 48 -23.26 -26.19 6.47
C PRO A 48 -23.62 -27.29 7.49
N LYS A 49 -23.06 -27.17 8.69
CA LYS A 49 -23.33 -28.07 9.82
C LYS A 49 -24.35 -27.45 10.75
N ASP A 50 -25.09 -28.28 11.45
CA ASP A 50 -25.75 -27.80 12.66
C ASP A 50 -24.74 -27.69 13.81
N TYR A 51 -25.12 -26.97 14.86
CA TYR A 51 -24.25 -26.76 16.03
C TYR A 51 -23.71 -28.05 16.67
N ASP A 52 -24.51 -29.13 16.70
CA ASP A 52 -24.09 -30.39 17.32
C ASP A 52 -23.05 -31.11 16.46
N GLU A 53 -23.24 -31.14 15.14
CA GLU A 53 -22.29 -31.69 14.17
C GLU A 53 -20.97 -30.90 14.12
N ALA A 54 -21.06 -29.57 14.17
CA ALA A 54 -19.92 -28.66 14.21
C ALA A 54 -19.06 -28.92 15.46
N ARG A 55 -19.71 -28.96 16.62
CA ARG A 55 -19.06 -29.23 17.91
C ARG A 55 -18.45 -30.62 17.97
N ASP A 56 -19.14 -31.64 17.47
CA ASP A 56 -18.59 -32.99 17.37
C ASP A 56 -17.31 -32.99 16.52
N SER A 57 -17.31 -32.31 15.38
CA SER A 57 -16.16 -32.22 14.49
C SER A 57 -14.96 -31.56 15.16
N MET A 58 -15.20 -30.43 15.85
CA MET A 58 -14.19 -29.73 16.64
C MET A 58 -13.54 -30.62 17.70
N TYR A 59 -14.37 -31.27 18.52
CA TYR A 59 -13.90 -31.99 19.70
C TYR A 59 -13.37 -33.39 19.41
N THR A 60 -13.54 -33.88 18.18
CA THR A 60 -13.06 -35.22 17.79
C THR A 60 -11.92 -35.19 16.79
N SER A 61 -11.75 -34.11 16.02
CA SER A 61 -10.81 -34.13 14.89
C SER A 61 -10.16 -32.79 14.54
N ILE A 62 -10.89 -31.67 14.58
CA ILE A 62 -10.35 -30.39 14.08
C ILE A 62 -9.42 -29.74 15.09
N ASP A 63 -9.85 -29.64 16.35
CA ASP A 63 -9.11 -28.91 17.41
C ASP A 63 -8.38 -29.85 18.38
N VAL A 64 -8.34 -31.16 18.06
CA VAL A 64 -7.68 -32.19 18.87
C VAL A 64 -6.22 -32.31 18.45
N ASP A 65 -5.32 -32.06 19.39
CA ASP A 65 -3.88 -32.17 19.13
C ASP A 65 -3.38 -33.63 19.12
N ALA A 66 -2.10 -33.83 18.79
CA ALA A 66 -1.47 -35.16 18.70
C ALA A 66 -1.43 -35.94 20.03
N THR A 67 -1.82 -35.32 21.14
CA THR A 67 -1.93 -35.93 22.48
C THR A 67 -3.39 -36.16 22.91
N ASP A 68 -4.32 -36.17 21.95
CA ASP A 68 -5.75 -36.35 22.18
C ASP A 68 -6.32 -35.30 23.16
N SER A 69 -5.86 -34.04 23.04
CA SER A 69 -6.27 -32.95 23.93
C SER A 69 -6.79 -31.74 23.15
N LEU A 70 -7.73 -31.03 23.79
CA LEU A 70 -8.26 -29.73 23.35
C LEU A 70 -7.63 -28.62 24.16
N THR A 71 -7.38 -27.47 23.55
CA THR A 71 -6.85 -26.26 24.22
C THR A 71 -7.89 -25.15 24.21
N CYS A 72 -8.13 -24.53 25.36
CA CYS A 72 -9.02 -23.40 25.53
C CYS A 72 -8.37 -22.12 24.98
N VAL A 73 -9.00 -21.49 23.99
CA VAL A 73 -8.47 -20.29 23.34
C VAL A 73 -8.29 -19.08 24.27
N TYR A 74 -9.11 -18.94 25.32
CA TYR A 74 -9.02 -17.80 26.25
C TYR A 74 -8.17 -18.04 27.50
N SER A 75 -7.71 -19.26 27.79
CA SER A 75 -6.98 -19.50 29.05
C SER A 75 -5.81 -20.46 28.94
N GLY A 76 -5.62 -21.12 27.79
CA GLY A 76 -4.64 -22.19 27.62
C GLY A 76 -5.00 -23.49 28.34
N LEU A 77 -6.15 -23.57 29.04
CA LEU A 77 -6.56 -24.78 29.74
C LEU A 77 -6.66 -25.94 28.75
N ARG A 78 -6.14 -27.11 29.10
CA ARG A 78 -6.23 -28.31 28.26
C ARG A 78 -7.19 -29.33 28.84
N ALA A 79 -7.98 -30.02 28.01
CA ALA A 79 -8.82 -31.15 28.42
C ALA A 79 -8.66 -32.33 27.46
N GLU A 80 -8.83 -33.55 27.97
CA GLU A 80 -8.81 -34.76 27.14
C GLU A 80 -10.01 -34.77 26.19
N ALA A 81 -9.75 -35.03 24.90
CA ALA A 81 -10.76 -35.24 23.88
C ALA A 81 -11.40 -36.63 24.05
N ASP A 82 -12.24 -36.77 25.07
CA ASP A 82 -12.86 -38.04 25.48
C ASP A 82 -14.00 -38.53 24.57
N GLY A 83 -14.21 -37.86 23.44
CA GLY A 83 -15.30 -38.12 22.50
C GLY A 83 -16.67 -37.65 22.99
N THR A 84 -16.74 -36.92 24.11
CA THR A 84 -17.97 -36.28 24.58
C THR A 84 -18.06 -34.83 24.09
N ARG A 85 -19.28 -34.30 24.06
CA ARG A 85 -19.52 -32.87 23.76
C ARG A 85 -19.19 -31.96 24.95
N THR A 86 -18.86 -32.49 26.12
CA THR A 86 -18.56 -31.70 27.32
C THR A 86 -17.27 -32.19 27.98
N PRO A 87 -16.14 -32.17 27.27
CA PRO A 87 -14.87 -32.58 27.84
C PRO A 87 -14.53 -31.68 29.03
N SER A 88 -13.75 -32.19 29.96
CA SER A 88 -13.44 -31.47 31.21
C SER A 88 -12.03 -31.76 31.70
N ASN A 89 -11.44 -30.78 32.38
CA ASN A 89 -10.23 -30.96 33.17
C ASN A 89 -10.61 -30.82 34.65
N GLY A 90 -10.80 -31.97 35.32
CA GLY A 90 -11.28 -32.01 36.70
C GLY A 90 -12.70 -31.45 36.82
N SER A 91 -12.87 -30.36 37.57
CA SER A 91 -14.17 -29.66 37.73
C SER A 91 -14.41 -28.58 36.68
N LEU A 92 -13.47 -28.34 35.76
CA LEU A 92 -13.55 -27.27 34.77
C LEU A 92 -14.06 -27.84 33.44
N SER A 93 -15.29 -27.49 33.08
CA SER A 93 -15.96 -27.96 31.86
C SER A 93 -15.65 -27.09 30.64
N PHE A 94 -15.36 -27.71 29.51
CA PHE A 94 -15.26 -27.01 28.23
C PHE A 94 -16.63 -26.69 27.66
N ASN A 95 -16.69 -25.56 26.97
CA ASN A 95 -17.78 -25.06 26.17
C ASN A 95 -17.27 -24.71 24.76
N THR A 96 -18.19 -24.43 23.85
CA THR A 96 -17.84 -23.87 22.54
C THR A 96 -17.99 -22.36 22.61
N GLU A 97 -16.96 -21.66 22.18
CA GLU A 97 -16.96 -20.23 21.94
C GLU A 97 -17.59 -19.95 20.58
N HIS A 98 -18.44 -18.93 20.51
CA HIS A 98 -18.93 -18.36 19.26
C HIS A 98 -18.34 -16.97 19.12
N SER A 99 -17.27 -16.80 18.31
CA SER A 99 -16.60 -15.50 18.17
C SER A 99 -17.59 -14.42 17.72
N TRP A 100 -18.58 -14.74 16.88
CA TRP A 100 -19.76 -13.89 16.71
C TRP A 100 -20.89 -14.33 17.66
N PRO A 101 -21.38 -13.48 18.58
CA PRO A 101 -22.33 -13.91 19.60
C PRO A 101 -23.62 -14.51 19.02
N GLN A 102 -23.98 -15.71 19.47
CA GLN A 102 -25.19 -16.42 19.03
C GLN A 102 -26.51 -15.68 19.33
N SER A 103 -26.48 -14.73 20.27
CA SER A 103 -27.61 -13.86 20.58
C SER A 103 -27.93 -12.85 19.48
N PHE A 104 -27.02 -12.59 18.53
CA PHE A 104 -27.21 -11.58 17.47
C PHE A 104 -27.78 -12.15 16.16
N TYR A 105 -28.28 -13.38 16.21
CA TYR A 105 -28.96 -14.06 15.12
C TYR A 105 -29.91 -15.15 15.65
N ASP A 106 -30.44 -14.96 16.87
CA ASP A 106 -31.41 -15.86 17.51
C ASP A 106 -31.00 -17.36 17.61
N ASN A 107 -29.70 -17.66 17.58
CA ASN A 107 -29.17 -19.03 17.49
C ASN A 107 -29.61 -19.79 16.22
N ASN A 108 -29.90 -19.06 15.13
CA ASN A 108 -30.31 -19.66 13.87
C ASN A 108 -29.13 -20.28 13.11
N GLU A 109 -29.43 -21.35 12.38
CA GLU A 109 -28.53 -21.98 11.42
C GLU A 109 -28.61 -21.26 10.06
N PRO A 110 -27.54 -21.22 9.24
CA PRO A 110 -26.30 -21.98 9.38
C PRO A 110 -25.20 -21.28 10.20
N MET A 111 -25.45 -20.04 10.65
CA MET A 111 -24.45 -19.24 11.36
C MET A 111 -23.97 -19.94 12.63
N ARG A 112 -24.90 -20.53 13.40
CA ARG A 112 -24.58 -21.17 14.68
C ARG A 112 -23.63 -22.37 14.55
N GLY A 113 -23.71 -23.14 13.46
CA GLY A 113 -22.89 -24.32 13.19
C GLY A 113 -21.70 -24.09 12.24
N ASP A 114 -21.40 -22.85 11.84
CA ASP A 114 -20.22 -22.56 11.02
C ASP A 114 -18.93 -22.60 11.85
N ILE A 115 -18.09 -23.62 11.60
CA ILE A 115 -16.91 -23.96 12.41
C ILE A 115 -15.82 -22.86 12.36
N HIS A 116 -15.81 -21.99 11.34
CA HIS A 116 -14.75 -20.98 11.18
C HIS A 116 -14.77 -19.90 12.26
N HIS A 117 -15.86 -19.73 13.02
CA HIS A 117 -15.92 -18.83 14.19
C HIS A 117 -16.14 -19.55 15.52
N LEU A 118 -16.08 -20.89 15.52
CA LEU A 118 -16.24 -21.69 16.73
C LEU A 118 -14.88 -22.12 17.28
N TYR A 119 -14.70 -22.04 18.60
CA TYR A 119 -13.45 -22.47 19.26
C TYR A 119 -13.69 -23.23 20.58
N PRO A 120 -12.82 -24.19 20.98
CA PRO A 120 -12.88 -24.78 22.30
C PRO A 120 -12.54 -23.73 23.37
N THR A 121 -13.37 -23.61 24.40
CA THR A 121 -13.14 -22.64 25.47
C THR A 121 -13.56 -23.22 26.81
N TRP A 122 -13.02 -22.70 27.90
CA TRP A 122 -13.48 -23.03 29.23
C TRP A 122 -14.73 -22.20 29.57
N SER A 123 -15.73 -22.83 30.20
CA SER A 123 -17.02 -22.20 30.48
C SER A 123 -16.96 -20.86 31.23
N SER A 124 -15.95 -20.64 32.07
CA SER A 124 -15.84 -19.42 32.88
C SER A 124 -15.35 -18.19 32.08
N PRO A 125 -14.20 -18.24 31.38
CA PRO A 125 -13.80 -17.14 30.51
C PRO A 125 -14.81 -16.90 29.38
N ASN A 126 -15.46 -17.94 28.84
CA ASN A 126 -16.56 -17.77 27.87
C ASN A 126 -17.75 -16.99 28.47
N GLN A 127 -18.16 -17.32 29.71
CA GLN A 127 -19.18 -16.52 30.41
C GLN A 127 -18.73 -15.07 30.67
N SER A 128 -17.44 -14.85 30.95
CA SER A 128 -16.86 -13.51 31.09
C SER A 128 -16.88 -12.74 29.77
N ARG A 129 -16.65 -13.43 28.65
CA ARG A 129 -16.66 -12.87 27.31
C ARG A 129 -18.09 -12.48 26.88
N SER A 130 -19.11 -13.28 27.24
CA SER A 130 -20.52 -12.97 26.96
C SER A 130 -20.78 -12.62 25.48
N ASN A 131 -21.45 -11.50 25.20
CA ASN A 131 -21.64 -10.89 23.89
C ASN A 131 -20.84 -9.58 23.74
N HIS A 132 -19.79 -9.41 24.53
CA HIS A 132 -18.98 -8.21 24.55
C HIS A 132 -18.14 -8.08 23.28
N PRO A 133 -17.95 -6.86 22.76
CA PRO A 133 -17.01 -6.61 21.69
C PRO A 133 -15.57 -6.93 22.14
N PHE A 134 -14.79 -7.43 21.19
CA PHE A 134 -13.35 -7.52 21.31
C PHE A 134 -12.71 -6.13 21.26
N ALA A 135 -11.76 -5.88 22.15
CA ALA A 135 -11.01 -4.63 22.19
C ALA A 135 -9.62 -4.87 22.78
N GLU A 136 -8.70 -3.94 22.51
CA GLU A 136 -7.44 -3.83 23.25
C GLU A 136 -7.72 -3.10 24.57
N ILE A 137 -7.30 -3.68 25.69
CA ILE A 137 -7.59 -3.23 27.05
C ILE A 137 -6.26 -2.82 27.69
N ASP A 138 -6.22 -1.63 28.30
CA ASP A 138 -5.08 -1.23 29.13
C ASP A 138 -5.02 -2.10 30.38
N ASP A 139 -3.91 -2.81 30.61
CA ASP A 139 -3.64 -3.65 31.79
C ASP A 139 -4.05 -2.99 33.12
N ASN A 140 -3.88 -1.67 33.23
CA ASN A 140 -4.18 -0.91 34.45
C ASN A 140 -5.68 -0.77 34.71
N LEU A 141 -6.50 -0.96 33.68
CA LEU A 141 -7.95 -0.95 33.73
C LEU A 141 -8.52 -2.35 33.92
N THR A 142 -7.79 -3.40 33.50
CA THR A 142 -8.28 -4.77 33.50
C THR A 142 -8.81 -5.24 34.85
N THR A 143 -10.05 -5.70 34.84
CA THR A 143 -10.76 -6.12 36.06
C THR A 143 -10.75 -7.63 36.27
N SER A 144 -10.55 -8.40 35.21
CA SER A 144 -10.48 -9.87 35.27
C SER A 144 -9.50 -10.41 34.24
N TRP A 145 -8.55 -11.18 34.74
CA TRP A 145 -7.51 -11.86 33.98
C TRP A 145 -7.74 -13.38 34.05
N TRP A 146 -7.72 -14.08 32.93
CA TRP A 146 -8.00 -15.51 32.87
C TRP A 146 -6.81 -16.31 32.34
N PHE A 147 -6.30 -17.23 33.16
CA PHE A 147 -5.24 -18.18 32.80
C PHE A 147 -5.47 -19.50 33.53
N TRP A 148 -5.18 -20.62 32.86
CA TRP A 148 -5.58 -21.94 33.34
C TRP A 148 -4.98 -22.33 34.70
N GLU A 149 -3.75 -21.88 35.02
CA GLU A 149 -3.08 -22.21 36.28
C GLU A 149 -3.84 -21.69 37.50
N ASN A 150 -4.60 -20.60 37.33
CA ASN A 150 -5.35 -19.99 38.42
C ASN A 150 -6.68 -20.71 38.70
N GLY A 151 -7.21 -21.47 37.73
CA GLY A 151 -8.52 -22.15 37.81
C GLY A 151 -9.72 -21.22 38.08
N ALA A 152 -9.50 -19.90 38.09
CA ALA A 152 -10.45 -18.80 38.30
C ALA A 152 -9.82 -17.51 37.75
N SER A 153 -10.60 -16.43 37.60
CA SER A 153 -10.05 -15.12 37.26
C SER A 153 -9.28 -14.49 38.41
N VAL A 154 -8.31 -13.65 38.08
CA VAL A 154 -7.61 -12.78 39.04
C VAL A 154 -7.86 -11.31 38.68
N SER A 155 -7.83 -10.43 39.68
CA SER A 155 -8.17 -9.00 39.52
C SER A 155 -6.96 -8.06 39.58
N SER A 156 -5.75 -8.62 39.59
CA SER A 156 -4.49 -7.87 39.67
C SER A 156 -3.64 -8.25 38.47
N ILE A 157 -2.94 -7.27 37.91
CA ILE A 157 -2.02 -7.45 36.78
C ILE A 157 -1.06 -8.63 37.07
N PRO A 158 -1.01 -9.66 36.20
CA PRO A 158 -0.09 -10.78 36.34
C PRO A 158 1.37 -10.32 36.34
N SER A 159 2.21 -10.94 37.18
CA SER A 159 3.64 -10.60 37.25
C SER A 159 4.51 -11.30 36.20
N SER A 160 3.93 -12.23 35.43
CA SER A 160 4.60 -13.06 34.42
C SER A 160 3.57 -13.68 33.48
N ASN A 161 3.99 -13.99 32.25
CA ASN A 161 3.17 -14.60 31.20
C ASN A 161 1.90 -13.81 30.90
N ILE A 162 1.97 -12.48 30.93
CA ILE A 162 0.81 -11.61 30.76
C ILE A 162 0.09 -11.90 29.43
N ASP A 163 0.86 -12.11 28.37
CA ASP A 163 0.42 -12.52 27.04
C ASP A 163 -0.39 -13.84 27.00
N GLU A 164 -0.28 -14.68 28.03
CA GLU A 164 -1.04 -15.94 28.14
C GLU A 164 -2.41 -15.77 28.80
N TYR A 165 -2.78 -14.57 29.24
CA TYR A 165 -4.07 -14.27 29.84
C TYR A 165 -5.03 -13.68 28.82
N SER A 166 -6.33 -13.96 28.97
CA SER A 166 -7.38 -13.13 28.37
C SER A 166 -7.92 -12.14 29.39
N GLU A 167 -8.39 -10.99 28.93
CA GLU A 167 -8.73 -9.86 29.77
C GLU A 167 -10.18 -9.41 29.62
N TYR A 168 -10.70 -8.79 30.68
CA TYR A 168 -12.02 -8.21 30.69
C TYR A 168 -12.03 -6.88 31.43
N TYR A 169 -12.63 -5.88 30.78
CA TYR A 169 -12.88 -4.56 31.33
C TYR A 169 -14.13 -3.95 30.70
N ASN A 170 -15.01 -3.38 31.53
CA ASN A 170 -16.11 -2.51 31.11
C ASN A 170 -16.88 -3.00 29.85
N ASP A 171 -17.41 -4.21 29.91
CA ASP A 171 -18.16 -4.82 28.81
C ASP A 171 -17.36 -4.99 27.49
N THR A 172 -16.04 -5.12 27.58
CA THR A 172 -15.13 -5.48 26.48
C THR A 172 -14.25 -6.66 26.88
N PHE A 173 -13.78 -7.42 25.89
CA PHE A 173 -12.98 -8.62 26.12
C PHE A 173 -11.75 -8.66 25.21
N GLU A 174 -10.61 -9.05 25.76
CA GLU A 174 -9.38 -9.22 25.00
C GLU A 174 -8.94 -10.69 25.10
N PRO A 175 -8.75 -11.39 23.97
CA PRO A 175 -8.26 -12.76 24.00
C PRO A 175 -6.76 -12.79 24.33
N ARG A 176 -6.21 -14.00 24.49
CA ARG A 176 -4.76 -14.20 24.60
C ARG A 176 -4.06 -13.68 23.33
N GLU A 177 -2.83 -13.20 23.47
CA GLU A 177 -2.05 -12.64 22.36
C GLU A 177 -1.93 -13.62 21.19
N ASP A 178 -1.73 -14.91 21.50
CA ASP A 178 -1.62 -16.02 20.53
C ASP A 178 -2.94 -16.41 19.82
N HIS A 179 -4.02 -15.65 20.05
CA HIS A 179 -5.34 -15.88 19.44
C HIS A 179 -5.95 -14.62 18.81
N LYS A 180 -5.34 -13.44 18.96
CA LYS A 180 -5.86 -12.15 18.49
C LYS A 180 -6.11 -12.15 16.97
N GLY A 181 -5.18 -12.67 16.19
CA GLY A 181 -5.26 -12.77 14.73
C GLY A 181 -6.28 -13.82 14.27
N ASN A 182 -6.33 -14.97 14.96
CA ASN A 182 -7.32 -16.02 14.68
C ASN A 182 -8.76 -15.50 14.84
N VAL A 183 -9.04 -14.79 15.94
CA VAL A 183 -10.37 -14.24 16.17
C VAL A 183 -10.67 -13.10 15.19
N ALA A 184 -9.69 -12.26 14.85
CA ALA A 184 -9.86 -11.22 13.84
C ALA A 184 -10.31 -11.80 12.49
N ARG A 185 -9.59 -12.80 11.97
CA ARG A 185 -9.92 -13.45 10.69
C ARG A 185 -11.25 -14.21 10.75
N ALA A 186 -11.63 -14.75 11.90
CA ALA A 186 -12.95 -15.37 12.11
C ALA A 186 -14.09 -14.33 12.06
N MET A 187 -13.88 -13.14 12.64
CA MET A 187 -14.86 -12.05 12.63
C MET A 187 -15.04 -11.43 11.24
N PHE A 188 -13.93 -11.15 10.53
CA PHE A 188 -13.99 -10.69 9.13
C PHE A 188 -14.67 -11.71 8.23
N TYR A 189 -14.36 -13.00 8.41
CA TYR A 189 -15.05 -14.08 7.71
C TYR A 189 -16.56 -14.06 7.98
N PHE A 190 -16.98 -14.08 9.24
CA PHE A 190 -18.39 -14.14 9.60
C PHE A 190 -19.16 -12.99 8.99
N TRP A 191 -18.66 -11.75 9.16
CA TRP A 191 -19.30 -10.57 8.60
C TRP A 191 -19.37 -10.64 7.07
N THR A 192 -18.28 -11.01 6.39
CA THR A 192 -18.26 -11.14 4.92
C THR A 192 -19.36 -12.07 4.41
N ILE A 193 -19.46 -13.26 5.02
CA ILE A 193 -20.36 -14.32 4.58
C ILE A 193 -21.82 -14.00 4.96
N TYR A 194 -22.07 -13.48 6.16
CA TYR A 194 -23.42 -13.41 6.73
C TYR A 194 -24.04 -12.00 6.82
N GLN A 195 -23.33 -10.92 6.51
CA GLN A 195 -23.86 -9.53 6.60
C GLN A 195 -25.18 -9.31 5.83
N THR A 196 -25.49 -10.11 4.80
CA THR A 196 -26.77 -10.03 4.06
C THR A 196 -27.78 -11.10 4.43
N ASN A 197 -27.53 -11.90 5.47
CA ASN A 197 -28.48 -12.89 5.95
C ASN A 197 -29.67 -12.18 6.62
N SER A 198 -30.89 -12.66 6.38
CA SER A 198 -32.10 -12.08 6.97
C SER A 198 -32.10 -12.09 8.49
N ASP A 199 -31.46 -13.08 9.13
CA ASP A 199 -31.40 -13.19 10.59
C ASP A 199 -30.37 -12.23 11.20
N ILE A 200 -29.42 -11.73 10.39
CA ILE A 200 -28.47 -10.68 10.78
C ILE A 200 -29.06 -9.29 10.51
N ILE A 201 -29.73 -9.11 9.36
CA ILE A 201 -30.32 -7.82 8.97
C ILE A 201 -31.56 -7.45 9.81
N ASN A 202 -32.41 -8.44 10.12
CA ASN A 202 -33.69 -8.18 10.80
C ASN A 202 -33.62 -8.41 12.31
N ASP A 203 -32.41 -8.53 12.86
CA ASP A 203 -32.22 -8.60 14.30
C ASP A 203 -32.50 -7.23 14.94
N ASP A 204 -32.94 -7.22 16.20
CA ASP A 204 -33.14 -6.00 17.00
C ASP A 204 -31.78 -5.38 17.42
N PHE A 205 -30.68 -6.10 17.21
CA PHE A 205 -29.32 -5.67 17.52
C PHE A 205 -28.61 -5.07 16.29
N ASP A 206 -27.86 -3.99 16.50
CA ASP A 206 -27.09 -3.30 15.46
C ASP A 206 -25.78 -4.06 15.17
N ASN A 207 -25.91 -5.14 14.40
CA ASN A 207 -24.78 -6.00 13.99
C ASN A 207 -23.72 -5.24 13.19
N GLU A 208 -24.12 -4.23 12.42
CA GLU A 208 -23.19 -3.39 11.66
C GLU A 208 -22.36 -2.51 12.60
N ALA A 209 -23.01 -1.77 13.51
CA ALA A 209 -22.30 -0.95 14.50
C ALA A 209 -21.39 -1.79 15.41
N PHE A 210 -21.79 -3.02 15.73
CA PHE A 210 -20.96 -3.94 16.51
C PHE A 210 -19.68 -4.33 15.79
N PHE A 211 -19.77 -4.73 14.52
CA PHE A 211 -18.58 -5.03 13.73
C PHE A 211 -17.73 -3.80 13.48
N GLU A 212 -18.34 -2.71 13.03
CA GLU A 212 -17.66 -1.45 12.74
C GLU A 212 -16.93 -0.88 13.95
N GLY A 213 -17.51 -1.01 15.15
CA GLY A 213 -16.88 -0.58 16.40
C GLY A 213 -15.60 -1.32 16.77
N MET A 214 -15.41 -2.56 16.27
CA MET A 214 -14.21 -3.36 16.51
C MET A 214 -13.29 -3.45 15.28
N LYS A 215 -13.78 -3.06 14.10
CA LYS A 215 -13.17 -3.34 12.80
C LYS A 215 -11.69 -2.93 12.75
N GLN A 216 -11.36 -1.74 13.26
CA GLN A 216 -9.98 -1.24 13.29
C GLN A 216 -9.08 -2.08 14.20
N THR A 217 -9.54 -2.40 15.41
CA THR A 217 -8.80 -3.25 16.35
C THR A 217 -8.56 -4.64 15.78
N LEU A 218 -9.59 -5.25 15.18
CA LEU A 218 -9.48 -6.56 14.53
C LEU A 218 -8.48 -6.51 13.36
N TYR A 219 -8.43 -5.42 12.60
CA TYR A 219 -7.42 -5.28 11.55
C TYR A 219 -6.01 -5.17 12.12
N GLN A 220 -5.81 -4.39 13.17
CA GLN A 220 -4.52 -4.31 13.85
C GLN A 220 -4.07 -5.69 14.35
N TRP A 221 -4.95 -6.43 15.02
CA TRP A 221 -4.68 -7.80 15.47
C TRP A 221 -4.40 -8.78 14.33
N HIS A 222 -5.07 -8.65 13.18
CA HIS A 222 -4.77 -9.44 12.00
C HIS A 222 -3.35 -9.18 11.47
N GLN A 223 -2.83 -7.96 11.62
CA GLN A 223 -1.48 -7.59 11.22
C GLN A 223 -0.42 -8.04 12.24
N ASP A 224 -0.72 -7.91 13.53
CA ASP A 224 0.23 -8.19 14.62
C ASP A 224 0.34 -9.70 14.94
N ASP A 225 -0.73 -10.48 14.73
CA ASP A 225 -0.77 -11.94 14.85
C ASP A 225 -1.03 -12.60 13.48
N PRO A 226 0.03 -12.80 12.66
CA PRO A 226 -0.09 -13.31 11.30
C PRO A 226 -0.52 -14.79 11.27
N VAL A 227 -1.10 -15.19 10.14
CA VAL A 227 -1.53 -16.58 9.92
C VAL A 227 -0.36 -17.55 10.11
N ASN A 228 -0.59 -18.60 10.90
CA ASN A 228 0.39 -19.67 11.11
C ASN A 228 -0.06 -21.02 10.52
N ALA A 229 0.86 -21.98 10.49
CA ALA A 229 0.61 -23.30 9.89
C ALA A 229 -0.53 -24.08 10.56
N ALA A 230 -0.75 -23.88 11.87
CA ALA A 230 -1.83 -24.54 12.60
C ALA A 230 -3.20 -23.99 12.16
N GLU A 231 -3.29 -22.68 11.94
CA GLU A 231 -4.51 -22.03 11.47
C GLU A 231 -4.85 -22.39 10.01
N VAL A 232 -3.85 -22.47 9.12
CA VAL A 232 -4.04 -22.98 7.75
C VAL A 232 -4.54 -24.42 7.77
N ALA A 233 -3.88 -25.29 8.55
CA ALA A 233 -4.28 -26.69 8.68
C ALA A 233 -5.71 -26.83 9.22
N ARG A 234 -6.08 -26.01 10.23
CA ARG A 234 -7.44 -25.93 10.76
C ARG A 234 -8.44 -25.53 9.68
N SER A 235 -8.15 -24.49 8.91
CA SER A 235 -9.03 -23.99 7.83
C SER A 235 -9.26 -25.03 6.72
N LEU A 236 -8.21 -25.76 6.32
CA LEU A 236 -8.30 -26.84 5.34
C LEU A 236 -9.09 -28.05 5.87
N HIS A 237 -8.90 -28.41 7.15
CA HIS A 237 -9.66 -29.49 7.76
C HIS A 237 -11.16 -29.14 7.88
N ILE A 238 -11.46 -27.87 8.21
CA ILE A 238 -12.83 -27.36 8.20
C ILE A 238 -13.44 -27.43 6.79
N GLU A 239 -12.67 -27.12 5.75
CA GLU A 239 -13.13 -27.22 4.35
C GLU A 239 -13.55 -28.65 3.98
N GLU A 240 -12.81 -29.66 4.42
CA GLU A 240 -13.19 -31.07 4.19
C GLU A 240 -14.54 -31.43 4.83
N ILE A 241 -14.92 -30.73 5.90
CA ILE A 241 -16.10 -31.04 6.73
C ILE A 241 -17.31 -30.23 6.30
N GLN A 242 -17.21 -28.90 6.24
CA GLN A 242 -18.32 -27.99 5.90
C GLN A 242 -18.28 -27.44 4.47
N GLY A 243 -17.25 -27.78 3.70
CA GLY A 243 -17.21 -27.55 2.26
C GLY A 243 -16.81 -26.14 1.84
N ASN A 244 -16.17 -25.38 2.73
CA ASN A 244 -15.54 -24.09 2.45
C ASN A 244 -14.37 -23.85 3.42
N ARG A 245 -13.33 -23.18 2.92
CA ARG A 245 -12.23 -22.64 3.73
C ARG A 245 -12.49 -21.17 4.09
N ASN A 246 -11.86 -20.66 5.14
CA ASN A 246 -11.90 -19.24 5.45
C ASN A 246 -10.89 -18.50 4.55
N PRO A 247 -11.33 -17.68 3.58
CA PRO A 247 -10.45 -17.03 2.62
C PRO A 247 -9.47 -16.05 3.27
N PHE A 248 -9.80 -15.44 4.41
CA PHE A 248 -8.92 -14.50 5.11
C PHE A 248 -7.71 -15.17 5.77
N ILE A 249 -7.73 -16.49 5.93
CA ILE A 249 -6.58 -17.31 6.35
C ILE A 249 -5.69 -17.64 5.13
N HIS A 250 -6.27 -17.74 3.93
CA HIS A 250 -5.56 -18.18 2.72
C HIS A 250 -5.11 -17.03 1.82
N ASP A 251 -5.66 -15.83 1.98
CA ASP A 251 -5.18 -14.58 1.41
C ASP A 251 -5.34 -13.45 2.45
N THR A 252 -4.25 -13.10 3.13
CA THR A 252 -4.25 -12.07 4.20
C THR A 252 -4.48 -10.67 3.67
N THR A 253 -4.30 -10.43 2.36
CA THR A 253 -4.55 -9.13 1.73
C THR A 253 -6.04 -8.80 1.66
N LEU A 254 -6.91 -9.80 1.80
CA LEU A 254 -8.35 -9.64 1.67
C LEU A 254 -8.96 -8.73 2.73
N VAL A 255 -8.46 -8.73 3.98
CA VAL A 255 -8.98 -7.82 5.02
C VAL A 255 -8.79 -6.38 4.56
N ARG A 256 -7.57 -6.03 4.15
CA ARG A 256 -7.25 -4.71 3.59
C ARG A 256 -8.10 -4.44 2.35
N ARG A 257 -8.06 -5.32 1.36
CA ARG A 257 -8.73 -5.12 0.05
C ARG A 257 -10.25 -5.06 0.14
N ALA A 258 -10.87 -5.68 1.13
CA ALA A 258 -12.33 -5.76 1.26
C ALA A 258 -12.92 -4.69 2.19
N TYR A 259 -12.18 -4.28 3.23
CA TYR A 259 -12.71 -3.45 4.32
C TYR A 259 -11.93 -2.16 4.58
N PHE A 260 -10.67 -2.10 4.14
CA PHE A 260 -9.78 -0.96 4.29
C PHE A 260 -9.19 -0.56 2.94
N ASN A 261 -9.87 -0.92 1.85
CA ASN A 261 -9.52 -0.48 0.51
C ASN A 261 -10.13 0.90 0.29
N ALA A 262 -9.73 1.79 1.16
CA ALA A 262 -10.05 3.18 1.05
C ALA A 262 -8.71 3.89 0.96
N GLU A 263 -8.48 4.57 -0.16
CA GLU A 263 -8.27 6.00 0.02
C GLU A 263 -9.45 6.50 0.87
N SER A 264 -9.17 6.72 2.16
CA SER A 264 -9.97 7.42 3.15
C SER A 264 -11.49 7.55 2.89
N SER A 265 -12.34 6.89 3.68
CA SER A 265 -13.74 7.35 3.78
C SER A 265 -14.27 7.40 5.22
N SER A 266 -14.56 8.63 5.65
CA SER A 266 -15.69 8.96 6.53
C SER A 266 -16.57 9.94 5.76
N SER A 267 -17.89 9.73 5.76
CA SER A 267 -18.91 10.39 4.92
C SER A 267 -18.56 11.83 4.48
N SER A 268 -18.14 11.96 3.23
CA SER A 268 -18.00 13.23 2.52
C SER A 268 -18.69 13.06 1.18
N ASN A 269 -19.58 13.99 0.80
CA ASN A 269 -20.11 14.02 -0.56
C ASN A 269 -18.95 14.08 -1.58
N ASP A 270 -18.94 13.21 -2.60
CA ASP A 270 -17.88 13.19 -3.63
C ASP A 270 -17.67 14.59 -4.25
N ILE A 271 -18.76 15.33 -4.45
CA ILE A 271 -18.76 16.73 -4.89
C ILE A 271 -19.72 17.52 -4.01
N TYR A 272 -19.35 18.75 -3.63
CA TYR A 272 -20.26 19.71 -3.01
C TYR A 272 -20.09 21.12 -3.58
N ILE A 273 -21.07 21.99 -3.34
CA ILE A 273 -20.99 23.41 -3.67
C ILE A 273 -20.10 24.06 -2.60
N SER A 274 -18.93 24.55 -3.00
CA SER A 274 -17.93 25.16 -2.11
C SER A 274 -18.11 26.67 -1.99
N GLU A 275 -18.50 27.33 -3.08
CA GLU A 275 -18.61 28.79 -3.13
C GLU A 275 -19.77 29.27 -4.03
N VAL A 276 -20.42 30.37 -3.63
CA VAL A 276 -21.37 31.12 -4.46
C VAL A 276 -21.03 32.60 -4.41
N TYR A 277 -20.78 33.19 -5.58
CA TYR A 277 -20.25 34.55 -5.71
C TYR A 277 -21.17 35.48 -6.51
N GLU A 278 -21.43 36.68 -6.00
CA GLU A 278 -22.08 37.78 -6.72
C GLU A 278 -21.38 39.11 -6.43
N ALA A 279 -20.82 39.77 -7.45
CA ALA A 279 -20.10 41.04 -7.28
C ALA A 279 -20.41 42.09 -8.34
N ASN A 280 -19.83 43.28 -8.13
CA ASN A 280 -19.83 44.41 -9.04
C ASN A 280 -21.25 44.84 -9.46
N GLY A 281 -22.13 45.02 -8.49
CA GLY A 281 -23.53 45.39 -8.72
C GLY A 281 -24.37 44.29 -9.36
N GLY A 282 -23.96 43.02 -9.19
CA GLY A 282 -24.64 41.85 -9.74
C GLY A 282 -24.24 41.53 -11.18
N THR A 283 -23.09 42.03 -11.64
CA THR A 283 -22.59 41.78 -13.01
C THR A 283 -21.65 40.58 -13.11
N VAL A 284 -20.99 40.21 -12.00
CA VAL A 284 -20.10 39.05 -11.93
C VAL A 284 -20.76 37.99 -11.06
N LYS A 285 -20.99 36.79 -11.61
CA LYS A 285 -21.63 35.68 -10.91
C LYS A 285 -20.98 34.36 -11.29
N TYR A 286 -20.64 33.57 -10.29
CA TYR A 286 -20.24 32.17 -10.47
C TYR A 286 -20.65 31.32 -9.26
N LEU A 287 -20.59 30.01 -9.46
CA LEU A 287 -20.72 29.00 -8.43
C LEU A 287 -19.55 28.01 -8.61
N GLU A 288 -18.94 27.62 -7.50
CA GLU A 288 -17.81 26.70 -7.46
C GLU A 288 -18.25 25.36 -6.85
N LEU A 289 -17.85 24.28 -7.50
CA LEU A 289 -18.00 22.92 -7.02
C LEU A 289 -16.63 22.38 -6.63
N PHE A 290 -16.54 21.67 -5.52
CA PHE A 290 -15.31 21.00 -5.10
C PHE A 290 -15.48 19.48 -5.15
N ASN A 291 -14.54 18.79 -5.78
CA ASN A 291 -14.44 17.33 -5.69
C ASN A 291 -13.70 16.98 -4.41
N ASN A 292 -14.43 16.54 -3.38
CA ASN A 292 -13.84 16.11 -2.12
C ASN A 292 -13.47 14.63 -2.11
N SER A 293 -13.69 13.89 -3.20
CA SER A 293 -13.17 12.54 -3.31
C SER A 293 -11.68 12.55 -3.65
N ASP A 294 -11.03 11.44 -3.36
CA ASP A 294 -9.65 11.17 -3.76
C ASP A 294 -9.58 10.64 -5.22
N SER A 295 -10.71 10.61 -5.93
CA SER A 295 -10.84 10.09 -7.30
C SER A 295 -11.29 11.15 -8.32
N THR A 296 -10.90 10.99 -9.60
CA THR A 296 -11.42 11.85 -10.68
C THR A 296 -12.89 11.55 -10.94
N ILE A 297 -13.73 12.58 -10.94
CA ILE A 297 -15.17 12.45 -11.19
C ILE A 297 -15.50 12.91 -12.61
N ASN A 298 -15.97 11.97 -13.43
CA ASN A 298 -16.45 12.29 -14.77
C ASN A 298 -17.92 12.71 -14.73
N LEU A 299 -18.17 14.02 -14.88
CA LEU A 299 -19.49 14.64 -14.80
C LEU A 299 -20.43 14.23 -15.95
N SER A 300 -19.87 13.63 -17.00
CA SER A 300 -20.63 13.19 -18.18
C SER A 300 -21.24 11.80 -18.03
N THR A 301 -20.80 11.01 -17.03
CA THR A 301 -21.20 9.59 -16.88
C THR A 301 -22.45 9.37 -16.01
N SER A 302 -22.80 10.34 -15.15
CA SER A 302 -23.93 10.22 -14.20
C SER A 302 -24.98 11.34 -14.32
N ASP A 303 -25.02 12.01 -15.47
CA ASP A 303 -25.99 13.09 -15.77
C ASP A 303 -26.06 14.14 -14.66
N TRP A 304 -24.90 14.70 -14.34
CA TRP A 304 -24.73 15.71 -13.30
C TRP A 304 -25.31 17.05 -13.74
N ALA A 305 -26.03 17.71 -12.84
CA ALA A 305 -26.59 19.03 -13.13
C ALA A 305 -26.71 19.91 -11.88
N LEU A 306 -26.73 21.23 -12.13
CA LEU A 306 -27.23 22.22 -11.18
C LEU A 306 -28.66 22.60 -11.57
N LEU A 307 -29.60 22.35 -10.65
CA LEU A 307 -30.97 22.78 -10.77
C LEU A 307 -31.13 24.15 -10.09
N ARG A 308 -31.52 25.16 -10.86
CA ARG A 308 -31.76 26.51 -10.32
C ARG A 308 -33.24 26.73 -10.10
N TYR A 309 -33.60 27.19 -8.91
CA TYR A 309 -34.95 27.57 -8.51
C TYR A 309 -34.99 29.07 -8.32
N THR A 310 -35.81 29.76 -9.11
CA THR A 310 -35.90 31.22 -9.01
C THR A 310 -36.96 31.66 -8.03
N ASN A 311 -36.71 32.74 -7.29
CA ASN A 311 -37.70 33.41 -6.45
C ASN A 311 -38.46 32.50 -5.47
N ALA A 312 -37.74 31.62 -4.78
CA ALA A 312 -38.30 30.62 -3.85
C ALA A 312 -39.36 29.68 -4.48
N ASN A 313 -39.32 29.46 -5.81
CA ASN A 313 -40.16 28.45 -6.45
C ASN A 313 -39.81 27.02 -5.97
N THR A 314 -40.80 26.13 -6.02
CA THR A 314 -40.66 24.71 -5.67
C THR A 314 -40.35 23.80 -6.86
N SER A 315 -40.16 24.38 -8.05
CA SER A 315 -39.76 23.66 -9.27
C SER A 315 -38.60 24.37 -9.95
N PRO A 316 -37.64 23.63 -10.55
CA PRO A 316 -36.46 24.23 -11.15
C PRO A 316 -36.88 25.07 -12.36
N SER A 317 -36.39 26.30 -12.40
CA SER A 317 -36.59 27.26 -13.49
C SER A 317 -35.60 27.05 -14.63
N SER A 318 -34.43 26.49 -14.33
CA SER A 318 -33.44 26.08 -15.32
C SER A 318 -32.61 24.90 -14.82
N THR A 319 -32.08 24.13 -15.76
CA THR A 319 -31.15 23.01 -15.52
C THR A 319 -29.85 23.32 -16.22
N ILE A 320 -28.75 23.28 -15.49
CA ILE A 320 -27.41 23.54 -15.98
C ILE A 320 -26.69 22.21 -15.98
N SER A 321 -26.54 21.59 -17.15
CA SER A 321 -25.79 20.34 -17.29
C SER A 321 -24.33 20.59 -16.99
N LEU A 322 -23.77 19.76 -16.11
CA LEU A 322 -22.34 19.76 -15.80
C LEU A 322 -21.65 18.79 -16.77
N THR A 323 -20.49 19.18 -17.26
CA THR A 323 -19.72 18.40 -18.25
C THR A 323 -18.23 18.51 -17.95
N GLY A 324 -17.45 17.56 -18.45
CA GLY A 324 -16.02 17.50 -18.18
C GLY A 324 -15.67 16.55 -17.04
N GLU A 325 -14.46 16.68 -16.51
CA GLU A 325 -13.91 15.85 -15.45
C GLU A 325 -13.38 16.75 -14.34
N MET A 326 -13.63 16.37 -13.09
CA MET A 326 -13.07 17.03 -11.91
C MET A 326 -12.02 16.11 -11.31
N SER A 327 -10.76 16.55 -11.27
CA SER A 327 -9.70 15.81 -10.58
C SER A 327 -9.96 15.74 -9.07
N PRO A 328 -9.35 14.79 -8.34
CA PRO A 328 -9.43 14.75 -6.88
C PRO A 328 -9.06 16.09 -6.26
N LYS A 329 -9.77 16.50 -5.20
CA LYS A 329 -9.51 17.76 -4.47
C LYS A 329 -9.40 19.01 -5.36
N SER A 330 -10.10 19.01 -6.49
CA SER A 330 -10.09 20.12 -7.45
C SER A 330 -11.45 20.82 -7.53
N PHE A 331 -11.44 22.02 -8.10
CA PHE A 331 -12.60 22.87 -8.23
C PHE A 331 -13.11 22.88 -9.68
N LEU A 332 -14.41 23.08 -9.84
CA LEU A 332 -15.06 23.38 -11.12
C LEU A 332 -15.87 24.66 -10.96
N VAL A 333 -15.56 25.65 -11.80
CA VAL A 333 -16.20 26.96 -11.76
C VAL A 333 -17.23 27.06 -12.88
N VAL A 334 -18.48 27.26 -12.48
CA VAL A 334 -19.61 27.50 -13.38
C VAL A 334 -19.98 28.97 -13.28
N GLY A 335 -19.77 29.75 -14.34
CA GLY A 335 -19.92 31.21 -14.30
C GLY A 335 -20.51 31.80 -15.58
N ASP A 336 -21.00 33.04 -15.50
CA ASP A 336 -21.41 33.81 -16.68
C ASP A 336 -20.32 34.80 -17.09
N ASP A 337 -19.69 34.54 -18.23
CA ASP A 337 -18.68 35.42 -18.80
C ASP A 337 -19.16 36.16 -20.06
N ASN A 338 -20.48 36.15 -20.33
CA ASN A 338 -21.04 36.79 -21.53
C ASN A 338 -21.24 38.30 -21.40
N SER A 339 -20.87 38.91 -20.26
CA SER A 339 -21.00 40.34 -20.01
C SER A 339 -19.68 41.08 -20.23
N THR A 340 -19.72 42.37 -20.60
CA THR A 340 -18.51 43.21 -20.77
C THR A 340 -17.72 43.39 -19.46
N ASN A 341 -18.28 42.96 -18.33
CA ASN A 341 -17.66 42.95 -17.01
C ASN A 341 -17.86 41.56 -16.34
N GLY A 342 -17.73 40.47 -17.11
CA GLY A 342 -17.91 39.09 -16.65
C GLY A 342 -16.79 38.59 -15.72
N VAL A 343 -16.87 37.32 -15.32
CA VAL A 343 -15.91 36.68 -14.39
C VAL A 343 -14.45 36.87 -14.85
N GLN A 344 -14.15 36.70 -16.13
CA GLN A 344 -12.78 36.82 -16.64
C GLN A 344 -12.23 38.25 -16.57
N THR A 345 -13.09 39.27 -16.59
CA THR A 345 -12.63 40.67 -16.47
C THR A 345 -12.12 41.02 -15.08
N VAL A 346 -12.51 40.22 -14.07
CA VAL A 346 -12.08 40.40 -12.68
C VAL A 346 -10.92 39.47 -12.33
N PHE A 347 -10.93 38.23 -12.81
CA PHE A 347 -9.97 37.20 -12.40
C PHE A 347 -8.92 36.83 -13.47
N GLY A 348 -9.19 37.09 -14.76
CA GLY A 348 -8.32 36.72 -15.88
C GLY A 348 -8.91 35.62 -16.77
N GLU A 349 -8.22 35.28 -17.86
CA GLU A 349 -8.62 34.16 -18.73
C GLU A 349 -8.37 32.81 -18.04
N GLY A 350 -9.24 31.81 -18.27
CA GLY A 350 -9.06 30.44 -17.78
C GLY A 350 -9.72 30.09 -16.43
N PHE A 351 -10.45 31.02 -15.80
CA PHE A 351 -11.11 30.80 -14.51
C PHE A 351 -12.53 30.23 -14.57
N VAL A 352 -13.11 30.10 -15.76
CA VAL A 352 -14.48 29.58 -15.94
C VAL A 352 -14.40 28.29 -16.75
N ASP A 353 -14.67 27.17 -16.10
CA ASP A 353 -14.68 25.85 -16.74
C ASP A 353 -15.96 25.65 -17.56
N ILE A 354 -17.10 26.12 -17.02
CA ILE A 354 -18.39 26.07 -17.68
C ILE A 354 -18.96 27.49 -17.78
N ASN A 355 -18.88 28.08 -18.98
CA ASN A 355 -19.45 29.39 -19.26
C ASN A 355 -20.93 29.29 -19.64
N THR A 356 -21.81 29.82 -18.79
CA THR A 356 -23.27 29.80 -19.00
C THR A 356 -23.96 31.01 -18.37
N SER A 357 -24.83 31.66 -19.14
CA SER A 357 -25.71 32.74 -18.65
C SER A 357 -26.83 32.26 -17.71
N SER A 358 -26.93 30.95 -17.49
CA SER A 358 -27.89 30.35 -16.57
C SER A 358 -27.49 30.52 -15.10
N ILE A 359 -26.18 30.71 -14.82
CA ILE A 359 -25.68 31.13 -13.51
C ILE A 359 -25.98 32.61 -13.33
N ASN A 360 -27.13 32.88 -12.71
CA ASN A 360 -27.61 34.25 -12.53
C ASN A 360 -28.45 34.37 -11.27
N HIS A 361 -27.94 33.85 -10.16
CA HIS A 361 -28.59 33.93 -8.84
C HIS A 361 -28.78 35.35 -8.40
N ASN A 362 -29.81 35.55 -7.59
CA ASN A 362 -29.99 36.71 -6.77
C ASN A 362 -30.51 36.25 -5.41
N GLY A 363 -30.85 37.21 -4.56
CA GLY A 363 -31.11 36.99 -3.17
C GLY A 363 -32.13 35.92 -2.73
N ASN A 364 -33.03 35.48 -3.61
CA ASN A 364 -34.03 34.46 -3.28
C ASN A 364 -34.00 33.27 -4.23
N ASP A 365 -32.86 33.06 -4.89
CA ASP A 365 -32.62 31.90 -5.74
C ASP A 365 -31.93 30.77 -4.97
N LYS A 366 -32.20 29.54 -5.39
CA LYS A 366 -31.62 28.31 -4.83
C LYS A 366 -30.95 27.50 -5.94
N TYR A 367 -29.82 26.88 -5.63
CA TYR A 367 -29.20 25.86 -6.47
C TYR A 367 -29.20 24.51 -5.77
N VAL A 368 -29.47 23.46 -6.53
CA VAL A 368 -29.39 22.07 -6.07
C VAL A 368 -28.48 21.31 -7.01
N LEU A 369 -27.40 20.73 -6.46
CA LEU A 369 -26.52 19.81 -7.16
C LEU A 369 -27.14 18.41 -7.15
N VAL A 370 -27.31 17.82 -8.32
CA VAL A 370 -27.94 16.50 -8.48
C VAL A 370 -27.14 15.57 -9.39
N LYS A 371 -27.27 14.27 -9.15
CA LYS A 371 -26.99 13.20 -10.13
C LYS A 371 -28.31 12.77 -10.80
N ASN A 372 -28.24 12.10 -11.95
CA ASN A 372 -29.39 11.49 -12.63
C ASN A 372 -30.49 12.51 -13.02
N ALA A 373 -30.10 13.74 -13.40
CA ALA A 373 -30.97 14.90 -13.54
C ALA A 373 -32.17 14.72 -14.50
N THR A 374 -32.02 13.93 -15.56
CA THR A 374 -33.05 13.66 -16.57
C THR A 374 -34.00 12.51 -16.21
N SER A 375 -33.74 11.80 -15.10
CA SER A 375 -34.55 10.69 -14.61
C SER A 375 -35.22 11.01 -13.26
N THR A 376 -34.77 10.42 -12.15
CA THR A 376 -35.16 10.79 -10.79
C THR A 376 -33.95 11.46 -10.13
N PRO A 377 -33.93 12.81 -10.00
CA PRO A 377 -32.74 13.51 -9.53
C PRO A 377 -32.36 13.14 -8.10
N ASP A 378 -31.15 12.65 -7.91
CA ASP A 378 -30.58 12.35 -6.60
C ASP A 378 -29.87 13.61 -6.10
N THR A 379 -30.38 14.21 -5.02
CA THR A 379 -29.80 15.45 -4.47
C THR A 379 -28.51 15.14 -3.73
N ILE A 380 -27.42 15.74 -4.20
CA ILE A 380 -26.08 15.61 -3.61
C ILE A 380 -25.84 16.74 -2.63
N ASP A 381 -26.17 17.97 -3.02
CA ASP A 381 -25.95 19.15 -2.21
C ASP A 381 -26.86 20.32 -2.63
N SER A 382 -26.99 21.35 -1.79
CA SER A 382 -27.79 22.53 -2.15
C SER A 382 -27.31 23.82 -1.50
N PHE A 383 -27.41 24.91 -2.26
CA PHE A 383 -27.26 26.27 -1.77
C PHE A 383 -28.65 26.92 -1.63
N ALA A 384 -28.97 27.40 -0.42
CA ALA A 384 -30.26 27.94 0.04
C ALA A 384 -31.41 26.90 0.22
N ARG A 385 -32.32 27.15 1.18
CA ARG A 385 -33.44 26.24 1.57
C ARG A 385 -34.77 26.56 0.88
N ASP A 386 -35.68 25.57 0.88
CA ASP A 386 -37.07 25.75 0.44
C ASP A 386 -37.86 26.63 1.45
N ASN A 387 -38.70 27.54 0.94
CA ASN A 387 -39.60 28.42 1.72
C ASN A 387 -38.96 29.56 2.55
N ILE A 388 -37.99 30.32 2.02
CA ILE A 388 -37.69 31.66 2.56
C ILE A 388 -38.61 32.69 1.88
N GLY A 389 -39.66 33.08 2.60
CA GLY A 389 -40.60 34.11 2.14
C GLY A 389 -39.94 35.48 2.01
N ASN A 390 -40.16 36.16 0.89
CA ASN A 390 -40.30 37.62 0.66
C ASN A 390 -39.45 38.67 1.41
N SER A 391 -38.44 38.33 2.20
CA SER A 391 -37.52 39.28 2.83
C SER A 391 -36.07 38.91 2.54
N SER A 392 -35.47 39.71 1.63
CA SER A 392 -34.04 39.93 1.37
C SER A 392 -33.05 38.96 2.05
N SER A 393 -32.52 37.99 1.30
CA SER A 393 -31.34 37.19 1.65
C SER A 393 -30.41 37.18 0.42
N PHE A 394 -29.11 36.85 0.51
CA PHE A 394 -28.02 37.17 -0.46
C PHE A 394 -28.12 38.54 -1.17
N ALA A 395 -27.58 39.60 -0.55
CA ALA A 395 -27.55 40.95 -1.10
C ALA A 395 -26.53 41.08 -2.25
N THR A 396 -26.71 42.11 -3.09
CA THR A 396 -25.76 42.43 -4.17
C THR A 396 -24.37 42.70 -3.60
N ASN A 397 -23.32 42.16 -4.23
CA ASN A 397 -21.94 42.20 -3.73
C ASN A 397 -21.74 41.33 -2.48
N GLN A 398 -22.00 40.03 -2.59
CA GLN A 398 -21.69 39.06 -1.55
C GLN A 398 -21.00 37.82 -2.11
N VAL A 399 -20.19 37.18 -1.26
CA VAL A 399 -19.66 35.82 -1.49
C VAL A 399 -20.06 34.94 -0.31
N ALA A 400 -20.48 33.71 -0.59
CA ALA A 400 -20.71 32.66 0.40
C ALA A 400 -19.73 31.51 0.18
N TYR A 401 -19.06 31.05 1.23
CA TYR A 401 -18.17 29.88 1.21
C TYR A 401 -18.51 28.92 2.36
N ARG A 402 -18.14 27.64 2.21
CA ARG A 402 -18.49 26.56 3.14
C ARG A 402 -17.37 26.32 4.18
N ILE A 403 -17.73 25.98 5.43
CA ILE A 403 -16.77 25.58 6.48
C ILE A 403 -16.65 24.05 6.52
N GLU A 404 -15.43 23.51 6.52
CA GLU A 404 -15.12 22.07 6.37
C GLU A 404 -15.53 21.19 7.57
N SER A 405 -15.57 21.72 8.78
CA SER A 405 -15.72 20.95 10.03
C SER A 405 -17.09 20.28 10.27
N ALA A 406 -18.00 20.26 9.29
CA ALA A 406 -19.37 19.76 9.50
C ALA A 406 -20.09 19.26 8.24
N LEU A 407 -19.60 18.17 7.61
CA LEU A 407 -20.39 17.44 6.61
C LEU A 407 -20.49 15.92 6.90
N PRO A 408 -21.69 15.28 6.76
CA PRO A 408 -23.03 15.86 6.69
C PRO A 408 -23.99 15.36 7.79
N ASN A 409 -24.82 16.26 8.33
CA ASN A 409 -26.20 15.91 8.68
C ASN A 409 -27.15 17.11 8.59
N ASP A 410 -28.36 16.78 8.12
CA ASP A 410 -29.57 17.55 7.83
C ASP A 410 -29.57 19.10 7.82
N GLY A 411 -30.17 19.64 6.75
CA GLY A 411 -30.34 21.07 6.57
C GLY A 411 -31.09 21.73 7.75
N SER A 412 -30.71 22.97 8.06
CA SER A 412 -31.58 24.00 8.65
C SER A 412 -31.02 25.40 8.41
N PHE A 413 -31.81 26.25 7.76
CA PHE A 413 -31.55 27.67 7.54
C PHE A 413 -32.63 28.45 8.28
N GLY A 414 -32.23 29.22 9.28
CA GLY A 414 -33.08 30.06 10.11
C GLY A 414 -32.26 31.26 10.55
N GLN A 415 -32.49 32.41 9.92
CA GLN A 415 -31.68 33.61 10.06
C GLN A 415 -32.12 34.43 11.28
N THR A 416 -31.20 35.04 12.02
CA THR A 416 -31.44 36.35 12.65
C THR A 416 -30.18 37.20 12.73
N SER A 417 -30.34 38.45 12.29
CA SER A 417 -29.48 39.65 12.39
C SER A 417 -28.27 39.81 11.46
N ILE A 418 -28.29 40.98 10.80
CA ILE A 418 -27.22 41.62 10.05
C ILE A 418 -26.19 42.12 11.07
N SER A 419 -24.91 41.82 10.86
CA SER A 419 -23.80 42.42 11.60
C SER A 419 -22.80 43.04 10.63
N ASN A 420 -22.24 44.17 11.03
CA ASN A 420 -21.16 44.83 10.30
C ASN A 420 -19.87 44.01 10.54
N ASP A 421 -19.08 43.79 9.49
CA ASP A 421 -17.75 43.18 9.53
C ASP A 421 -17.65 41.77 10.18
N GLY A 422 -17.97 40.73 9.39
CA GLY A 422 -17.37 39.41 9.60
C GLY A 422 -17.93 38.54 10.73
N ASP A 423 -19.10 38.84 11.27
CA ASP A 423 -19.74 37.99 12.28
C ASP A 423 -20.53 36.83 11.64
N THR A 424 -20.31 35.61 12.14
CA THR A 424 -21.00 34.36 11.77
C THR A 424 -22.53 34.51 11.81
N VAL A 425 -23.18 34.46 10.66
CA VAL A 425 -24.64 34.34 10.57
C VAL A 425 -25.00 32.88 10.85
N SER A 426 -25.58 32.63 12.02
CA SER A 426 -25.96 31.30 12.47
C SER A 426 -27.09 30.72 11.59
N SER A 427 -26.70 30.03 10.53
CA SER A 427 -27.38 28.79 10.17
C SER A 427 -26.42 27.83 9.44
N GLY A 428 -25.95 26.86 10.21
CA GLY A 428 -25.48 25.58 9.72
C GLY A 428 -24.05 25.56 9.22
N TYR A 429 -23.78 26.09 8.02
CA TYR A 429 -22.67 25.55 7.21
C TYR A 429 -21.97 26.52 6.24
N TRP A 430 -22.40 27.80 6.18
CA TRP A 430 -21.92 28.80 5.22
C TRP A 430 -21.53 30.10 5.91
N VAL A 431 -20.44 30.71 5.47
CA VAL A 431 -20.03 32.06 5.87
C VAL A 431 -20.21 33.00 4.68
N VAL A 432 -20.79 34.18 4.93
CA VAL A 432 -21.11 35.17 3.90
C VAL A 432 -20.34 36.46 4.17
N PHE A 433 -19.64 36.98 3.15
CA PHE A 433 -18.97 38.28 3.19
C PHE A 433 -19.65 39.29 2.27
N ASP A 434 -19.73 40.55 2.73
CA ASP A 434 -20.06 41.71 1.89
C ASP A 434 -18.77 42.22 1.20
N ILE A 435 -18.83 42.31 -0.12
CA ILE A 435 -17.69 42.67 -0.99
C ILE A 435 -17.92 44.00 -1.71
N SER A 436 -18.76 44.90 -1.15
CA SER A 436 -18.93 46.26 -1.64
C SER A 436 -17.60 47.03 -1.69
N SER A 437 -17.49 47.94 -2.66
CA SER A 437 -16.31 48.36 -3.43
C SER A 437 -15.08 48.97 -2.70
N SER A 438 -14.95 48.83 -1.38
CA SER A 438 -13.83 49.35 -0.57
C SER A 438 -13.06 48.29 0.23
N ASN A 439 -13.45 47.02 0.21
CA ASN A 439 -12.78 45.98 0.98
C ASN A 439 -11.78 45.18 0.11
N ALA A 440 -10.50 45.55 0.15
CA ALA A 440 -9.43 44.89 -0.61
C ALA A 440 -9.23 43.42 -0.20
N ASN A 441 -9.53 43.09 1.06
CA ASN A 441 -9.45 41.71 1.57
C ASN A 441 -10.55 40.83 0.96
N ALA A 442 -11.73 41.38 0.70
CA ALA A 442 -12.85 40.64 0.12
C ALA A 442 -12.66 40.31 -1.37
N ARG A 443 -11.82 41.06 -2.11
CA ARG A 443 -11.41 40.70 -3.49
C ARG A 443 -10.32 39.64 -3.53
N LEU A 444 -9.56 39.46 -2.44
CA LEU A 444 -8.55 38.41 -2.27
C LEU A 444 -9.15 37.09 -1.73
N VAL A 445 -10.31 37.16 -1.08
CA VAL A 445 -11.02 36.03 -0.46
C VAL A 445 -11.86 35.22 -1.47
N ALA A 446 -12.16 35.75 -2.66
CA ALA A 446 -13.05 35.14 -3.63
C ALA A 446 -12.39 35.01 -5.01
N THR A 447 -11.27 34.29 -5.07
CA THR A 447 -10.63 33.93 -6.34
C THR A 447 -11.04 32.49 -6.66
N PRO A 448 -11.67 32.22 -7.82
CA PRO A 448 -12.08 30.87 -8.16
C PRO A 448 -10.88 29.90 -8.19
N GLY A 449 -11.01 28.73 -7.58
CA GLY A 449 -9.96 27.71 -7.51
C GLY A 449 -8.89 27.94 -6.44
N TYR A 450 -9.13 28.82 -5.47
CA TYR A 450 -8.18 29.13 -4.40
C TYR A 450 -8.71 28.67 -3.04
N ASN A 451 -7.99 27.74 -2.41
CA ASN A 451 -8.36 27.12 -1.13
C ASN A 451 -8.26 28.15 0.01
N ARG A 452 -9.32 28.89 0.32
CA ARG A 452 -9.39 29.80 1.49
C ARG A 452 -10.70 29.67 2.24
N GLY A 453 -10.86 28.51 2.85
CA GLY A 453 -11.92 28.19 3.81
C GLY A 453 -11.43 27.89 5.23
N ILE A 454 -10.15 28.10 5.58
CA ILE A 454 -9.63 27.90 6.94
C ILE A 454 -8.53 28.95 7.20
N GLU A 455 -8.84 29.93 8.05
CA GLU A 455 -7.94 30.86 8.76
C GLU A 455 -6.85 31.63 7.98
N ALA A 456 -6.44 32.75 8.56
CA ALA A 456 -5.48 33.67 7.98
C ALA A 456 -4.09 33.01 7.88
N THR A 457 -3.46 33.14 6.70
CA THR A 457 -2.10 32.67 6.43
C THR A 457 -2.01 31.15 6.47
N VAL A 458 -2.12 30.48 5.32
CA VAL A 458 -1.67 29.08 5.24
C VAL A 458 -0.15 29.13 5.39
N MET A 459 0.29 28.88 6.62
CA MET A 459 1.64 28.45 6.91
C MET A 459 1.81 27.12 6.15
N PRO A 460 2.90 26.87 5.44
CA PRO A 460 3.17 25.57 4.86
C PRO A 460 3.39 24.59 6.02
N GLU A 461 2.55 23.58 6.17
CA GLU A 461 2.63 22.64 7.29
C GLU A 461 2.97 21.22 6.80
N THR A 462 3.70 20.46 7.61
CA THR A 462 3.89 19.01 7.40
C THR A 462 3.91 18.27 8.74
N ILE A 463 3.58 16.98 8.73
CA ILE A 463 3.67 16.13 9.92
C ILE A 463 4.86 15.19 9.74
N ILE A 464 5.83 15.31 10.64
CA ILE A 464 6.93 14.36 10.75
C ILE A 464 6.51 13.25 11.72
N SER A 465 6.41 12.03 11.23
CA SER A 465 5.98 10.85 11.98
C SER A 465 6.98 9.69 11.83
N GLY A 466 6.64 8.54 12.44
CA GLY A 466 7.46 7.32 12.41
C GLY A 466 8.47 7.25 13.55
N SER A 467 9.51 6.44 13.37
CA SER A 467 10.56 6.22 14.36
C SER A 467 11.63 7.31 14.38
N ILE A 468 12.42 7.35 15.44
CA ILE A 468 13.64 8.20 15.54
C ILE A 468 14.55 8.06 14.33
N GLY A 469 15.26 9.14 14.00
CA GLY A 469 16.28 9.10 12.96
C GLY A 469 16.38 10.37 12.12
N TRP A 470 17.22 10.29 11.10
CA TRP A 470 17.43 11.37 10.15
C TRP A 470 16.25 11.54 9.18
N ARG A 471 15.99 12.78 8.77
CA ARG A 471 15.06 13.16 7.70
C ARG A 471 15.75 14.15 6.77
N LEU A 472 15.39 14.10 5.48
CA LEU A 472 15.77 15.11 4.49
C LEU A 472 14.62 16.10 4.37
N LEU A 473 14.89 17.37 4.62
CA LEU A 473 13.89 18.43 4.61
C LEU A 473 14.30 19.57 3.69
N SER A 474 13.34 20.41 3.33
CA SER A 474 13.55 21.80 2.87
C SER A 474 12.63 22.73 3.65
N ILE A 475 12.94 24.02 3.69
CA ILE A 475 12.01 25.00 4.26
C ILE A 475 11.39 25.77 3.10
N PRO A 476 10.07 25.65 2.85
CA PRO A 476 9.40 26.26 1.71
C PRO A 476 9.10 27.76 1.94
N MET A 477 10.14 28.53 2.22
CA MET A 477 10.07 29.95 2.57
C MET A 477 11.26 30.71 1.96
N ASP A 478 11.01 31.93 1.50
CA ASP A 478 12.07 32.82 1.04
C ASP A 478 12.96 33.29 2.20
N ASN A 479 14.28 33.13 2.07
CA ASN A 479 15.27 33.45 3.10
C ASN A 479 15.05 32.71 4.43
N ALA A 480 14.65 31.45 4.36
CA ALA A 480 14.43 30.59 5.52
C ALA A 480 15.63 30.55 6.49
N THR A 481 15.34 30.42 7.78
CA THR A 481 16.36 30.23 8.84
C THR A 481 15.95 29.08 9.74
N LEU A 482 16.89 28.51 10.51
CA LEU A 482 16.56 27.44 11.46
C LEU A 482 15.71 27.93 12.64
N SER A 483 15.66 29.24 12.92
CA SER A 483 14.79 29.76 13.97
C SER A 483 13.31 29.55 13.68
N GLU A 484 12.93 29.47 12.39
CA GLU A 484 11.55 29.22 11.96
C GLU A 484 11.05 27.81 12.27
N ILE A 485 11.95 26.88 12.61
CA ILE A 485 11.59 25.48 12.93
C ILE A 485 12.01 25.09 14.35
N SER A 486 12.62 26.02 15.09
CA SER A 486 13.22 25.74 16.41
C SER A 486 12.20 25.72 17.55
N ASP A 487 10.99 26.20 17.29
CA ASP A 487 9.83 26.10 18.18
C ASP A 487 9.10 24.77 18.04
N ASP A 488 9.12 24.16 16.85
CA ASP A 488 8.52 22.85 16.58
C ASP A 488 9.42 21.68 17.03
N THR A 489 10.74 21.84 16.88
CA THR A 489 11.71 20.79 17.21
C THR A 489 13.00 21.34 17.82
N ALA A 490 13.69 20.51 18.60
CA ALA A 490 14.97 20.87 19.19
C ALA A 490 16.07 20.95 18.11
N ILE A 491 16.68 22.13 17.97
CA ILE A 491 17.92 22.33 17.22
C ILE A 491 19.11 22.33 18.19
N GLN A 492 19.99 21.33 18.07
CA GLN A 492 21.15 21.11 18.92
C GLN A 492 22.45 21.29 18.12
N GLY A 493 23.53 21.66 18.81
CA GLY A 493 24.86 21.91 18.22
C GLY A 493 24.95 23.16 17.35
N VAL A 494 23.90 23.98 17.36
CA VAL A 494 23.83 25.30 16.73
C VAL A 494 23.53 26.31 17.84
N ASP A 495 24.35 27.35 17.97
CA ASP A 495 24.32 28.32 19.09
C ASP A 495 24.54 27.74 20.51
N ASP A 496 24.85 26.45 20.63
CA ASP A 496 25.17 25.78 21.89
C ASP A 496 26.45 24.92 21.80
N SER A 497 26.71 24.09 22.82
CA SER A 497 27.86 23.17 22.88
C SER A 497 27.48 21.70 22.74
N ALA A 498 26.25 21.39 22.31
CA ALA A 498 25.79 20.02 22.08
C ALA A 498 26.35 19.49 20.75
N GLU A 499 26.16 18.19 20.50
CA GLU A 499 26.44 17.62 19.18
C GLU A 499 25.34 18.07 18.20
N ALA A 500 25.75 18.44 16.99
CA ALA A 500 24.82 18.95 16.00
C ALA A 500 23.86 17.86 15.51
N ASN A 501 22.57 18.17 15.54
CA ASN A 501 21.53 17.31 15.00
C ASN A 501 20.99 17.81 13.65
N VAL A 502 21.53 18.91 13.13
CA VAL A 502 21.15 19.52 11.85
C VAL A 502 22.39 19.84 11.01
N PHE A 503 22.30 19.54 9.71
CA PHE A 503 23.38 19.78 8.75
C PHE A 503 22.82 20.22 7.40
N THR A 504 23.55 21.10 6.71
CA THR A 504 23.39 21.34 5.27
C THR A 504 24.48 20.60 4.51
N TYR A 505 24.33 20.49 3.19
CA TYR A 505 25.31 19.82 2.33
C TYR A 505 25.84 20.80 1.29
N ASN A 506 27.10 21.21 1.46
CA ASN A 506 27.67 22.28 0.66
C ASN A 506 28.02 21.83 -0.78
N SER A 507 28.33 22.79 -1.65
CA SER A 507 28.76 22.55 -3.04
C SER A 507 30.16 21.94 -3.19
N SER A 508 30.86 21.68 -2.08
CA SER A 508 32.13 20.94 -2.05
C SER A 508 31.95 19.47 -1.65
N GLY A 509 30.72 19.04 -1.38
CA GLY A 509 30.40 17.65 -1.06
C GLY A 509 30.56 17.31 0.42
N SER A 510 30.42 18.29 1.31
CA SER A 510 30.64 18.13 2.75
C SER A 510 29.43 18.57 3.56
N PHE A 511 29.18 17.88 4.69
CA PHE A 511 28.24 18.37 5.68
C PHE A 511 28.80 19.57 6.42
N GLU A 512 27.97 20.60 6.57
CA GLU A 512 28.26 21.76 7.38
C GLU A 512 27.16 21.94 8.41
N THR A 513 27.57 22.22 9.66
CA THR A 513 26.64 22.69 10.68
C THR A 513 26.39 24.19 10.46
N PRO A 514 25.14 24.64 10.33
CA PRO A 514 24.82 26.07 10.25
C PRO A 514 25.43 26.85 11.42
N ALA A 515 25.97 28.03 11.14
CA ALA A 515 26.78 28.78 12.12
C ALA A 515 25.98 29.29 13.33
N SER A 516 24.68 29.54 13.11
CA SER A 516 23.69 29.94 14.12
C SER A 516 22.29 29.60 13.64
N THR A 517 21.31 29.60 14.53
CA THR A 517 19.88 29.38 14.24
C THR A 517 19.31 30.44 13.29
N SER A 518 19.89 31.65 13.33
CA SER A 518 19.56 32.75 12.41
C SER A 518 20.29 32.68 11.07
N THR A 519 21.00 31.59 10.76
CA THR A 519 21.68 31.43 9.46
C THR A 519 20.64 31.29 8.36
N THR A 520 20.67 32.17 7.38
CA THR A 520 19.81 32.08 6.19
C THR A 520 20.26 30.91 5.32
N LEU A 521 19.35 29.99 5.07
CA LEU A 521 19.52 28.88 4.13
C LEU A 521 19.26 29.38 2.71
N THR A 522 19.98 28.81 1.73
CA THR A 522 19.71 29.14 0.33
C THR A 522 18.36 28.53 -0.07
N ASN A 523 17.49 29.28 -0.75
CA ASN A 523 16.22 28.73 -1.22
C ASN A 523 16.48 27.47 -2.06
N GLY A 524 15.78 26.38 -1.76
CA GLY A 524 15.90 25.09 -2.48
C GLY A 524 17.10 24.24 -2.05
N GLU A 525 17.96 24.73 -1.17
CA GLU A 525 18.95 23.92 -0.47
C GLU A 525 18.22 23.01 0.52
N GLY A 526 18.55 21.72 0.49
CA GLY A 526 17.98 20.78 1.46
C GLY A 526 18.81 20.73 2.74
N LEU A 527 18.18 20.32 3.82
CA LEU A 527 18.76 20.16 5.14
C LEU A 527 18.51 18.74 5.65
N VAL A 528 19.41 18.26 6.51
CA VAL A 528 19.26 16.99 7.20
C VAL A 528 19.05 17.28 8.67
N LEU A 529 18.02 16.71 9.26
CA LEU A 529 17.67 16.90 10.67
C LEU A 529 17.42 15.54 11.34
N TYR A 530 18.00 15.33 12.51
CA TYR A 530 17.75 14.16 13.34
C TYR A 530 16.62 14.42 14.32
N PHE A 531 15.62 13.54 14.30
CA PHE A 531 14.49 13.55 15.21
C PHE A 531 14.72 12.59 16.38
N PHE A 532 14.57 13.12 17.58
CA PHE A 532 14.60 12.36 18.82
C PHE A 532 13.18 11.94 19.21
N ASP A 533 13.06 10.84 19.94
CA ASP A 533 11.81 10.39 20.56
C ASP A 533 12.00 10.36 22.07
N ASN A 534 12.13 11.56 22.64
CA ASN A 534 12.16 11.75 24.08
C ASN A 534 11.78 13.18 24.46
N ASP A 535 11.10 13.31 25.58
CA ASP A 535 10.73 14.59 26.17
C ASP A 535 11.88 15.21 26.98
N THR A 536 12.87 14.39 27.33
CA THR A 536 14.02 14.80 28.14
C THR A 536 15.08 15.43 27.23
N LEU A 537 14.95 16.74 27.00
CA LEU A 537 15.92 17.71 26.48
C LEU A 537 15.25 18.82 25.63
N GLY A 538 13.91 18.93 25.67
CA GLY A 538 13.17 19.95 24.93
C GLY A 538 12.79 19.54 23.50
N SER A 539 12.89 18.25 23.17
CA SER A 539 12.29 17.66 21.97
C SER A 539 10.89 17.14 22.31
N SER A 540 10.00 17.13 21.32
CA SER A 540 8.69 16.47 21.41
C SER A 540 8.80 15.02 20.94
N SER A 541 8.01 14.10 21.50
CA SER A 541 7.80 12.77 20.90
C SER A 541 7.17 12.90 19.52
N LEU A 542 7.55 12.03 18.57
CA LEU A 542 6.88 11.99 17.25
C LEU A 542 5.43 11.49 17.41
N PRO A 543 4.45 11.99 16.62
CA PRO A 543 4.61 12.90 15.49
C PRO A 543 4.70 14.39 15.89
N ILE A 544 5.49 15.15 15.13
CA ILE A 544 5.65 16.61 15.28
C ILE A 544 5.06 17.30 14.05
N LYS A 545 4.30 18.37 14.27
CA LYS A 545 3.84 19.26 13.21
C LYS A 545 4.91 20.33 12.98
N PHE A 546 5.36 20.47 11.75
CA PHE A 546 6.20 21.58 11.30
C PHE A 546 5.34 22.59 10.60
N ASP A 547 5.56 23.87 10.89
CA ASP A 547 5.00 24.97 10.11
C ASP A 547 6.01 26.11 9.94
N VAL A 548 5.78 27.01 8.96
CA VAL A 548 6.57 28.24 8.81
C VAL A 548 5.70 29.44 8.47
N SER A 549 6.01 30.59 9.07
CA SER A 549 5.43 31.88 8.68
C SER A 549 6.30 32.61 7.68
N GLY A 550 5.93 32.59 6.41
CA GLY A 550 6.63 33.42 5.43
C GLY A 550 6.07 33.33 4.02
N ASP A 551 6.50 34.27 3.20
CA ASP A 551 6.26 34.22 1.76
C ASP A 551 7.22 33.20 1.13
N GLU A 552 6.73 32.44 0.15
CA GLU A 552 7.58 31.62 -0.69
C GLU A 552 8.40 32.46 -1.69
N PRO A 553 9.45 31.89 -2.30
CA PRO A 553 10.18 32.59 -3.35
C PRO A 553 9.28 32.99 -4.53
N SER A 554 9.33 34.28 -4.89
CA SER A 554 8.48 34.87 -5.95
C SER A 554 9.01 34.68 -7.38
N SER A 555 10.19 34.08 -7.54
CA SER A 555 10.85 33.83 -8.82
C SER A 555 11.48 32.45 -8.85
N ASP A 556 11.97 32.04 -10.02
CA ASP A 556 12.73 30.81 -10.19
C ASP A 556 13.92 30.76 -9.22
N VAL A 557 14.15 29.58 -8.63
CA VAL A 557 15.14 29.37 -7.56
C VAL A 557 16.30 28.55 -8.12
N SER A 558 17.53 29.05 -8.01
CA SER A 558 18.72 28.32 -8.45
C SER A 558 19.56 27.82 -7.27
N VAL A 559 19.97 26.55 -7.32
CA VAL A 559 20.78 25.89 -6.30
C VAL A 559 22.11 25.44 -6.92
N ASN A 560 23.22 25.74 -6.26
CA ASN A 560 24.54 25.29 -6.69
C ASN A 560 24.73 23.82 -6.29
N LEU A 561 25.22 23.01 -7.22
CA LEU A 561 25.47 21.59 -6.99
C LEU A 561 26.90 21.31 -6.55
N ASN A 562 27.08 20.16 -5.91
CA ASN A 562 28.37 19.61 -5.55
C ASN A 562 29.22 19.36 -6.80
N THR A 563 30.44 19.87 -6.80
CA THR A 563 31.43 19.72 -7.88
C THR A 563 32.64 18.87 -7.49
N SER A 564 32.58 18.19 -6.36
CA SER A 564 33.64 17.36 -5.78
C SER A 564 33.15 15.96 -5.42
N THR A 565 33.93 14.94 -5.76
CA THR A 565 33.66 13.54 -5.39
C THR A 565 34.47 13.07 -4.19
N ALA A 566 35.26 13.95 -3.57
CA ALA A 566 36.31 13.57 -2.62
C ALA A 566 35.77 12.92 -1.33
N GLU A 567 34.57 13.30 -0.88
CA GLU A 567 33.98 12.82 0.39
C GLU A 567 32.83 11.82 0.20
N SER A 568 32.09 11.92 -0.91
CA SER A 568 30.88 11.12 -1.21
C SER A 568 31.10 10.01 -2.24
N GLY A 569 32.22 10.04 -2.98
CA GLY A 569 32.47 9.15 -4.12
C GLY A 569 31.62 9.45 -5.37
N SER A 570 30.72 10.44 -5.32
CA SER A 570 29.89 10.90 -6.44
C SER A 570 29.44 12.36 -6.26
N TYR A 571 28.92 12.99 -7.31
CA TYR A 571 28.46 14.39 -7.32
C TYR A 571 27.03 14.52 -6.76
N PHE A 572 26.78 13.96 -5.59
CA PHE A 572 25.51 14.10 -4.88
C PHE A 572 25.34 15.51 -4.33
N THR A 573 24.13 16.05 -4.41
CA THR A 573 23.74 17.30 -3.75
C THR A 573 22.40 17.11 -3.08
N LEU A 574 22.28 17.59 -1.84
CA LEU A 574 21.00 17.64 -1.13
C LEU A 574 20.27 18.91 -1.53
N VAL A 575 19.08 18.74 -2.08
CA VAL A 575 18.19 19.83 -2.49
C VAL A 575 16.80 19.55 -1.95
N GLY A 576 15.87 20.49 -2.09
CA GLY A 576 14.49 20.24 -1.75
C GLY A 576 13.54 21.25 -2.35
N ASN A 577 12.25 21.00 -2.20
CA ASN A 577 11.23 21.88 -2.77
C ASN A 577 11.29 23.26 -2.09
N PRO A 578 11.57 24.35 -2.83
CA PRO A 578 11.64 25.70 -2.26
C PRO A 578 10.26 26.37 -2.11
N PHE A 579 9.20 25.75 -2.62
CA PHE A 579 7.88 26.35 -2.75
C PHE A 579 6.86 25.73 -1.79
N GLN A 580 5.80 26.48 -1.51
CA GLN A 580 4.73 26.06 -0.60
C GLN A 580 3.70 25.15 -1.28
N SER A 581 3.81 25.01 -2.60
CA SER A 581 3.04 24.07 -3.40
C SER A 581 3.84 22.80 -3.65
N ASN A 582 3.13 21.72 -3.96
CA ASN A 582 3.75 20.54 -4.55
C ASN A 582 4.50 20.92 -5.84
N TYR A 583 5.58 20.19 -6.12
CA TYR A 583 6.49 20.53 -7.22
C TYR A 583 6.72 19.33 -8.15
N ASP A 584 6.55 19.54 -9.45
CA ASP A 584 6.87 18.53 -10.47
C ASP A 584 8.39 18.44 -10.66
N ALA A 585 8.98 17.31 -10.26
CA ALA A 585 10.43 17.10 -10.34
C ALA A 585 10.94 17.14 -11.79
N ASN A 586 10.10 16.82 -12.78
CA ASN A 586 10.43 16.89 -14.20
C ASN A 586 10.66 18.33 -14.68
N SER A 587 10.17 19.33 -13.93
CA SER A 587 10.36 20.74 -14.26
C SER A 587 11.73 21.29 -13.87
N ILE A 588 12.53 20.54 -13.11
CA ILE A 588 13.87 20.97 -12.69
C ILE A 588 14.79 21.06 -13.92
N THR A 589 15.44 22.21 -14.09
CA THR A 589 16.31 22.47 -15.24
C THR A 589 17.77 22.56 -14.79
N PRO A 590 18.62 21.58 -15.13
CA PRO A 590 20.03 21.62 -14.81
C PRO A 590 20.86 22.29 -15.92
N ASP A 591 22.03 22.83 -15.58
CA ASP A 591 22.96 23.44 -16.54
C ASP A 591 23.71 22.41 -17.40
N ASN A 592 23.88 21.19 -16.88
CA ASN A 592 24.36 20.00 -17.58
C ASN A 592 23.50 18.78 -17.18
N PRO A 593 23.58 17.63 -17.87
CA PRO A 593 22.76 16.48 -17.53
C PRO A 593 22.94 15.96 -16.09
N LEU A 594 21.81 15.71 -15.43
CA LEU A 594 21.71 14.99 -14.15
C LEU A 594 21.30 13.54 -14.39
N GLN A 595 21.54 12.69 -13.40
CA GLN A 595 20.84 11.41 -13.30
C GLN A 595 19.33 11.67 -13.21
N THR A 596 18.56 10.87 -13.91
CA THR A 596 17.09 10.97 -13.95
C THR A 596 16.47 10.52 -12.63
N ASN A 597 17.13 9.61 -11.90
CA ASN A 597 16.67 9.19 -10.59
C ASN A 597 17.10 10.18 -9.51
N ILE A 598 16.20 10.42 -8.56
CA ILE A 598 16.43 11.17 -7.32
C ILE A 598 16.19 10.26 -6.12
N HIS A 599 16.85 10.53 -4.99
CA HIS A 599 16.72 9.67 -3.81
C HIS A 599 16.02 10.35 -2.64
N PHE A 600 15.02 9.67 -2.09
CA PHE A 600 14.36 10.03 -0.83
C PHE A 600 14.87 9.16 0.31
N LEU A 601 14.77 9.67 1.53
CA LEU A 601 15.16 8.96 2.75
C LEU A 601 13.91 8.60 3.56
N GLU A 602 13.69 7.31 3.79
CA GLU A 602 12.56 6.77 4.56
C GLU A 602 13.08 5.67 5.50
N GLY A 603 12.75 5.75 6.80
CA GLY A 603 13.20 4.74 7.78
C GLY A 603 14.73 4.57 7.88
N GLY A 604 15.51 5.59 7.49
CA GLY A 604 16.97 5.52 7.44
C GLY A 604 17.54 4.87 6.17
N LEU A 605 16.70 4.51 5.19
CA LEU A 605 17.09 3.89 3.93
C LEU A 605 16.71 4.77 2.73
N TYR A 606 17.48 4.66 1.65
CA TYR A 606 17.32 5.51 0.46
C TYR A 606 16.55 4.78 -0.65
N SER A 607 15.50 5.41 -1.18
CA SER A 607 14.70 4.93 -2.32
C SER A 607 14.94 5.77 -3.58
N PRO A 608 15.25 5.16 -4.73
CA PRO A 608 15.37 5.87 -6.01
C PRO A 608 14.01 6.03 -6.72
N GLU A 609 13.61 7.27 -6.97
CA GLU A 609 12.43 7.60 -7.77
C GLU A 609 12.82 8.28 -9.07
N THR A 610 12.09 8.00 -10.15
CA THR A 610 12.34 8.61 -11.46
C THR A 610 11.79 10.05 -11.44
N ALA A 611 12.62 11.06 -11.72
CA ALA A 611 12.20 12.47 -11.63
C ALA A 611 11.03 12.79 -12.57
N SER A 612 10.98 12.20 -13.77
CA SER A 612 9.87 12.40 -14.72
C SER A 612 8.54 11.85 -14.19
N SER A 613 8.57 11.01 -13.16
CA SER A 613 7.41 10.39 -12.54
C SER A 613 7.10 10.87 -11.11
N THR A 614 7.74 11.94 -10.63
CA THR A 614 7.73 12.31 -9.19
C THR A 614 7.19 13.70 -8.90
N ILE A 615 6.27 13.80 -7.93
CA ILE A 615 5.83 15.06 -7.32
C ILE A 615 6.46 15.20 -5.94
N ILE A 616 7.08 16.35 -5.67
CA ILE A 616 7.81 16.64 -4.45
C ILE A 616 6.96 17.55 -3.57
N SER A 617 6.63 17.09 -2.37
CA SER A 617 5.86 17.88 -1.39
C SER A 617 6.63 19.11 -0.91
N PRO A 618 5.94 20.17 -0.43
CA PRO A 618 6.54 21.12 0.48
C PRO A 618 7.24 20.37 1.62
N TRP A 619 8.31 20.97 2.15
CA TRP A 619 9.16 20.37 3.19
C TRP A 619 10.02 19.17 2.79
N GLN A 620 9.83 18.59 1.61
CA GLN A 620 10.54 17.38 1.21
C GLN A 620 11.93 17.69 0.64
N GLY A 621 12.97 17.18 1.30
CA GLY A 621 14.34 17.12 0.78
C GLY A 621 14.63 15.82 0.04
N PHE A 622 15.55 15.87 -0.93
CA PHE A 622 15.95 14.72 -1.76
C PHE A 622 17.36 14.90 -2.33
N TRP A 623 18.00 13.79 -2.70
CA TRP A 623 19.32 13.81 -3.34
C TRP A 623 19.20 13.81 -4.86
N VAL A 624 20.02 14.63 -5.50
CA VAL A 624 20.28 14.59 -6.95
C VAL A 624 21.73 14.18 -7.19
N GLU A 625 21.98 13.46 -8.28
CA GLU A 625 23.33 13.02 -8.68
C GLU A 625 23.68 13.62 -10.06
N SER A 626 24.80 14.34 -10.15
CA SER A 626 25.32 14.82 -11.44
C SER A 626 26.08 13.74 -12.21
N GLY A 627 26.06 13.81 -13.54
CA GLY A 627 26.85 12.92 -14.40
C GLY A 627 28.36 13.02 -14.17
N THR A 628 29.10 11.94 -14.44
CA THR A 628 30.53 11.83 -14.07
C THR A 628 31.49 12.47 -15.07
N THR A 629 31.08 12.67 -16.33
CA THR A 629 31.95 13.22 -17.39
C THR A 629 31.95 14.74 -17.46
N THR A 630 30.78 15.34 -17.20
CA THR A 630 30.57 16.79 -17.20
C THR A 630 29.49 17.09 -16.14
N PRO A 631 29.86 17.14 -14.85
CA PRO A 631 28.88 17.29 -13.79
C PRO A 631 28.16 18.63 -13.89
N ALA A 632 26.84 18.62 -13.66
CA ALA A 632 26.06 19.82 -13.48
C ALA A 632 26.58 20.61 -12.28
N THR A 633 26.64 21.94 -12.44
CA THR A 633 27.11 22.86 -11.41
C THR A 633 25.96 23.61 -10.74
N SER A 634 24.77 23.58 -11.34
CA SER A 634 23.56 24.18 -10.77
C SER A 634 22.28 23.55 -11.32
N ILE A 635 21.23 23.56 -10.51
CA ILE A 635 19.84 23.37 -10.96
C ILE A 635 19.02 24.63 -10.76
N THR A 636 17.96 24.76 -11.56
CA THR A 636 16.92 25.77 -11.39
C THR A 636 15.57 25.09 -11.20
N PHE A 637 14.86 25.50 -10.15
CA PHE A 637 13.45 25.23 -9.89
C PHE A 637 12.63 26.38 -10.48
N PRO A 638 12.13 26.27 -11.73
CA PRO A 638 11.24 27.26 -12.29
C PRO A 638 9.91 27.30 -11.53
N THR A 639 9.35 28.50 -11.39
CA THR A 639 8.02 28.74 -10.81
C THR A 639 6.90 28.05 -11.57
N SER A 640 7.09 27.75 -12.86
CA SER A 640 6.15 26.97 -13.67
C SER A 640 6.03 25.50 -13.28
N GLY A 641 6.96 24.98 -12.46
CA GLY A 641 6.94 23.59 -11.97
C GLY A 641 6.02 23.35 -10.76
N LYS A 642 5.42 24.41 -10.20
CA LYS A 642 4.43 24.29 -9.12
C LYS A 642 3.17 23.60 -9.64
N VAL A 643 2.64 22.65 -8.88
CA VAL A 643 1.43 21.90 -9.23
C VAL A 643 0.46 21.84 -8.05
N ASN A 644 -0.83 21.75 -8.37
CA ASN A 644 -1.92 21.62 -7.39
C ASN A 644 -2.30 20.16 -7.11
N SER A 645 -1.62 19.18 -7.74
CA SER A 645 -1.85 17.75 -7.52
C SER A 645 -1.31 17.34 -6.14
N SER A 646 -2.05 16.50 -5.41
CA SER A 646 -1.54 15.82 -4.21
C SER A 646 -0.21 15.13 -4.51
N ALA A 647 0.71 15.14 -3.53
CA ALA A 647 1.97 14.42 -3.66
C ALA A 647 1.70 12.91 -3.59
N THR A 648 1.80 12.25 -4.72
CA THR A 648 1.86 10.80 -4.82
C THR A 648 3.24 10.40 -5.34
N ILE A 649 3.79 9.29 -4.84
CA ILE A 649 4.92 8.54 -5.45
C ILE A 649 4.50 7.91 -6.80
N HIS A 650 3.46 8.45 -7.43
CA HIS A 650 3.01 8.15 -8.77
C HIS A 650 2.66 9.48 -9.42
N SER A 651 3.40 9.87 -10.45
CA SER A 651 2.96 10.89 -11.38
C SER A 651 2.57 10.24 -12.71
N PHE A 652 1.53 10.80 -13.33
CA PHE A 652 1.36 10.68 -14.77
C PHE A 652 2.41 11.54 -15.44
N SER A 653 3.46 10.89 -15.95
CA SER A 653 4.44 11.57 -16.77
C SER A 653 3.87 11.87 -18.15
N LYS A 654 4.21 13.05 -18.67
CA LYS A 654 4.22 13.33 -20.12
C LYS A 654 5.54 12.86 -20.74
N ASP A 655 6.13 11.78 -20.25
CA ASP A 655 7.37 11.23 -20.78
C ASP A 655 7.13 10.87 -22.26
N PRO A 656 7.86 11.48 -23.21
CA PRO A 656 7.82 11.02 -24.59
C PRO A 656 8.39 9.60 -24.75
N HIS A 657 9.03 9.04 -23.71
CA HIS A 657 9.68 7.74 -23.70
C HIS A 657 9.07 6.85 -22.61
N GLN A 658 8.34 5.79 -23.00
CA GLN A 658 7.76 4.85 -22.04
C GLN A 658 8.87 4.07 -21.33
N THR A 659 8.87 4.15 -19.99
CA THR A 659 9.70 3.31 -19.12
C THR A 659 8.82 2.29 -18.40
N PHE A 660 9.37 1.11 -18.11
CA PHE A 660 8.73 0.09 -17.27
C PHE A 660 9.74 -0.42 -16.25
N ASP A 661 9.30 -0.70 -15.03
CA ASP A 661 10.15 -1.07 -13.92
C ASP A 661 9.91 -2.51 -13.44
N ALA A 662 11.00 -3.16 -13.02
CA ALA A 662 10.98 -4.32 -12.14
C ALA A 662 11.68 -3.94 -10.82
N LYS A 663 10.91 -3.84 -9.74
CA LYS A 663 11.35 -3.35 -8.43
C LYS A 663 11.56 -4.53 -7.50
N PHE A 664 12.70 -4.55 -6.82
CA PHE A 664 13.08 -5.57 -5.86
C PHE A 664 13.33 -4.92 -4.51
N ASN A 665 12.59 -5.37 -3.49
CA ASN A 665 12.62 -4.82 -2.15
C ASN A 665 13.09 -5.89 -1.15
N LEU A 666 13.84 -5.47 -0.14
CA LEU A 666 14.36 -6.35 0.89
C LEU A 666 13.76 -5.95 2.24
N ARG A 667 13.06 -6.89 2.88
CA ARG A 667 12.41 -6.68 4.17
C ARG A 667 13.11 -7.47 5.27
N SER A 668 13.21 -6.82 6.43
CA SER A 668 13.51 -7.41 7.74
C SER A 668 12.41 -6.96 8.72
N SER A 669 12.41 -7.46 9.97
CA SER A 669 11.50 -6.97 11.01
C SER A 669 11.73 -5.51 11.39
N SER A 670 12.93 -4.97 11.09
CA SER A 670 13.37 -3.64 11.52
C SER A 670 13.69 -2.69 10.36
N SER A 671 13.70 -3.16 9.12
CA SER A 671 14.09 -2.38 7.95
C SER A 671 13.34 -2.80 6.69
N PHE A 672 13.01 -1.84 5.84
CA PHE A 672 12.44 -2.10 4.53
C PHE A 672 13.19 -1.29 3.46
N ASP A 673 13.99 -1.98 2.64
CA ASP A 673 14.82 -1.37 1.61
C ASP A 673 14.17 -1.52 0.23
N LYS A 674 13.94 -0.38 -0.44
CA LYS A 674 13.59 -0.34 -1.88
C LYS A 674 14.87 -0.50 -2.70
N GLY A 675 15.31 -1.75 -2.76
CA GLY A 675 16.70 -2.13 -2.94
C GLY A 675 17.30 -1.93 -4.32
N CYS A 676 16.68 -2.56 -5.31
CA CYS A 676 17.16 -2.61 -6.69
C CYS A 676 15.96 -2.42 -7.64
N LYS A 677 16.00 -1.37 -8.45
CA LYS A 677 15.03 -1.09 -9.51
C LYS A 677 15.66 -1.35 -10.87
N ILE A 678 15.06 -2.21 -11.69
CA ILE A 678 15.49 -2.43 -13.07
C ILE A 678 14.54 -1.66 -13.98
N THR A 679 15.03 -0.61 -14.64
CA THR A 679 14.23 0.25 -15.51
C THR A 679 14.49 -0.09 -16.98
N PHE A 680 13.45 -0.53 -17.67
CA PHE A 680 13.48 -0.76 -19.12
C PHE A 680 13.13 0.53 -19.87
N SER A 681 14.01 0.95 -20.78
CA SER A 681 13.78 2.13 -21.60
C SER A 681 14.35 1.96 -23.00
N SER A 682 13.74 2.60 -24.00
CA SER A 682 14.30 2.67 -25.34
C SER A 682 15.57 3.54 -25.43
N ASP A 683 15.79 4.42 -24.45
CA ASP A 683 16.95 5.30 -24.37
C ASP A 683 18.07 4.75 -23.48
N ALA A 684 17.82 3.61 -22.81
CA ALA A 684 18.81 2.96 -21.98
C ALA A 684 19.97 2.40 -22.82
N VAL A 685 21.17 2.47 -22.25
CA VAL A 685 22.37 1.86 -22.83
C VAL A 685 22.99 0.94 -21.79
N PHE A 686 23.31 -0.30 -22.20
CA PHE A 686 24.01 -1.24 -21.32
C PHE A 686 25.25 -0.61 -20.68
N GLY A 687 25.37 -0.72 -19.36
CA GLY A 687 26.45 -0.12 -18.59
C GLY A 687 25.95 0.97 -17.65
N TRP A 688 26.72 2.06 -17.53
CA TRP A 688 26.31 3.24 -16.75
C TRP A 688 25.79 4.34 -17.68
N ASP A 689 24.56 4.81 -17.48
CA ASP A 689 23.95 5.92 -18.19
C ASP A 689 23.28 6.95 -17.24
N LEU A 690 22.31 7.74 -17.75
CA LEU A 690 21.59 8.75 -16.96
C LEU A 690 20.33 8.21 -16.30
N LEU A 691 19.87 7.01 -16.67
CA LEU A 691 18.70 6.33 -16.11
C LEU A 691 19.09 5.40 -14.96
N ASP A 692 20.38 5.26 -14.68
CA ASP A 692 20.92 4.56 -13.53
C ASP A 692 20.86 5.42 -12.26
N ALA A 693 21.12 4.79 -11.11
CA ALA A 693 21.25 5.49 -9.83
C ALA A 693 22.22 4.74 -8.91
N SER A 694 23.14 5.47 -8.26
CA SER A 694 24.04 4.85 -7.28
C SER A 694 23.26 4.41 -6.03
N LYS A 695 23.60 3.24 -5.46
CA LYS A 695 23.09 2.85 -4.14
C LYS A 695 23.78 3.67 -3.05
N LEU A 696 22.99 4.32 -2.21
CA LEU A 696 23.47 5.13 -1.10
C LEU A 696 23.62 4.30 0.17
N SER A 697 24.63 4.65 0.97
CA SER A 697 24.86 4.04 2.29
C SER A 697 23.71 4.37 3.25
N PRO A 698 23.18 3.41 4.03
CA PRO A 698 22.11 3.67 4.99
C PRO A 698 22.44 4.78 6.00
N ALA A 699 21.42 5.54 6.38
CA ALA A 699 21.45 6.56 7.42
C ALA A 699 21.06 6.01 8.82
N THR A 700 21.04 4.68 8.98
CA THR A 700 20.72 3.98 10.23
C THR A 700 21.80 2.95 10.56
N GLU A 701 21.91 2.54 11.82
CA GLU A 701 22.87 1.52 12.25
C GLU A 701 22.34 0.08 12.15
N THR A 702 21.02 -0.07 12.04
CA THR A 702 20.35 -1.37 11.88
C THR A 702 19.66 -1.39 10.53
N TYR A 703 20.15 -2.22 9.61
CA TYR A 703 19.61 -2.31 8.26
C TYR A 703 19.90 -3.65 7.61
N ALA A 704 19.07 -4.00 6.64
CA ALA A 704 19.38 -4.89 5.53
C ALA A 704 19.14 -4.12 4.24
N ILE A 705 20.08 -4.19 3.29
CA ILE A 705 19.98 -3.53 2.00
C ILE A 705 20.26 -4.49 0.84
N LEU A 706 19.62 -4.19 -0.29
CA LEU A 706 19.77 -4.82 -1.58
C LEU A 706 20.24 -3.77 -2.60
N GLY A 707 21.01 -4.18 -3.61
CA GLY A 707 21.34 -3.34 -4.75
C GLY A 707 21.69 -4.19 -5.99
N CYS A 708 21.58 -3.58 -7.16
CA CYS A 708 21.99 -4.19 -8.43
C CYS A 708 23.51 -4.01 -8.59
N GLN A 709 24.28 -5.10 -8.64
CA GLN A 709 25.72 -5.05 -8.77
C GLN A 709 26.16 -5.14 -10.23
N SER A 710 27.00 -4.19 -10.64
CA SER A 710 27.65 -4.18 -11.96
C SER A 710 29.15 -3.89 -11.78
N GLY A 711 29.95 -4.96 -11.74
CA GLY A 711 31.36 -4.86 -11.35
C GLY A 711 31.53 -4.42 -9.89
N ASP A 712 32.30 -3.35 -9.66
CA ASP A 712 32.51 -2.75 -8.33
C ASP A 712 31.42 -1.75 -7.92
N ILE A 713 30.47 -1.47 -8.82
CA ILE A 713 29.43 -0.47 -8.61
C ILE A 713 28.15 -1.14 -8.14
N ILE A 714 27.60 -0.64 -7.03
CA ILE A 714 26.27 -1.00 -6.55
C ILE A 714 25.29 0.10 -6.96
N LYS A 715 24.24 -0.28 -7.67
CA LYS A 715 23.17 0.58 -8.14
C LYS A 715 21.89 0.35 -7.34
N SER A 716 21.14 1.41 -7.09
CA SER A 716 19.76 1.32 -6.64
C SER A 716 18.79 1.30 -7.82
N ALA A 717 19.19 1.84 -8.96
CA ALA A 717 18.48 1.71 -10.23
C ALA A 717 19.46 1.32 -11.34
N GLU A 718 19.15 0.26 -12.09
CA GLU A 718 19.87 -0.24 -13.26
C GLU A 718 18.97 -0.09 -14.49
N SER A 719 19.45 0.61 -15.52
CA SER A 719 18.70 0.76 -16.77
C SER A 719 19.08 -0.30 -17.81
N ILE A 720 18.09 -0.81 -18.56
CA ILE A 720 18.32 -1.78 -19.64
C ILE A 720 17.47 -1.50 -20.88
N PRO A 721 18.00 -1.72 -22.10
CA PRO A 721 17.24 -1.57 -23.33
C PRO A 721 16.29 -2.76 -23.58
N PHE A 722 15.19 -2.52 -24.29
CA PHE A 722 14.23 -3.57 -24.67
C PHE A 722 14.79 -4.61 -25.64
N ASP A 723 15.73 -4.23 -26.52
CA ASP A 723 16.30 -5.14 -27.53
C ASP A 723 17.52 -5.87 -26.95
N MET A 724 17.28 -7.04 -26.38
CA MET A 724 18.32 -7.87 -25.75
C MET A 724 18.71 -9.02 -26.67
N GLN A 725 19.96 -9.01 -27.17
CA GLN A 725 20.46 -10.07 -28.04
C GLN A 725 20.73 -11.39 -27.31
N SER A 726 20.86 -11.34 -25.99
CA SER A 726 21.07 -12.46 -25.07
C SER A 726 20.41 -12.17 -23.73
N ALA A 727 20.32 -13.16 -22.86
CA ALA A 727 19.91 -12.93 -21.47
C ALA A 727 20.82 -11.87 -20.81
N TYR A 728 20.22 -10.99 -20.01
CA TYR A 728 20.90 -10.02 -19.17
C TYR A 728 20.96 -10.54 -17.74
N HIS A 729 22.12 -10.36 -17.11
CA HIS A 729 22.44 -10.93 -15.81
C HIS A 729 22.73 -9.79 -14.85
N VAL A 730 22.03 -9.76 -13.72
CA VAL A 730 22.19 -8.74 -12.67
C VAL A 730 22.50 -9.45 -11.37
N ASP A 731 23.71 -9.26 -10.85
CA ASP A 731 24.08 -9.75 -9.53
C ASP A 731 23.38 -8.92 -8.44
N PHE A 732 22.83 -9.57 -7.43
CA PHE A 732 22.27 -8.88 -6.26
C PHE A 732 23.30 -8.73 -5.15
N PHE A 733 23.63 -7.48 -4.85
CA PHE A 733 24.42 -7.12 -3.67
C PHE A 733 23.51 -7.07 -2.45
N ILE A 734 23.84 -7.83 -1.40
CA ILE A 734 23.08 -7.85 -0.16
C ILE A 734 24.02 -7.71 1.04
N GLU A 735 23.74 -6.71 1.87
CA GLU A 735 24.49 -6.38 3.07
C GLU A 735 23.49 -6.16 4.22
N SER A 736 23.85 -6.63 5.43
CA SER A 736 23.12 -6.26 6.63
C SER A 736 24.07 -5.88 7.77
N LYS A 737 23.57 -5.03 8.66
CA LYS A 737 24.24 -4.60 9.89
C LYS A 737 23.23 -4.65 11.02
N ASN A 738 23.59 -5.32 12.12
CA ASN A 738 22.75 -5.50 13.31
C ASN A 738 21.38 -6.16 13.06
N VAL A 739 21.22 -6.87 11.93
CA VAL A 739 20.04 -7.67 11.60
C VAL A 739 20.46 -9.14 11.58
N ASP A 740 19.92 -9.94 12.51
CA ASP A 740 20.25 -11.36 12.72
C ASP A 740 18.97 -12.22 12.62
N GLU A 741 18.27 -12.08 11.50
CA GLU A 741 17.00 -12.75 11.20
C GLU A 741 16.90 -13.09 9.72
N LEU A 742 15.85 -13.83 9.35
CA LEU A 742 15.55 -14.14 7.95
C LEU A 742 15.04 -12.90 7.22
N LEU A 743 15.57 -12.68 6.02
CA LEU A 743 15.17 -11.58 5.14
C LEU A 743 14.15 -12.07 4.11
N GLU A 744 13.22 -11.20 3.74
CA GLU A 744 12.25 -11.45 2.68
C GLU A 744 12.60 -10.60 1.46
N LEU A 745 12.68 -11.24 0.29
CA LEU A 745 12.78 -10.53 -0.99
C LEU A 745 11.38 -10.46 -1.61
N GLU A 746 10.92 -9.24 -1.80
CA GLU A 746 9.67 -8.91 -2.50
C GLU A 746 10.02 -8.33 -3.86
N TRP A 747 9.16 -8.57 -4.85
CA TRP A 747 9.28 -7.90 -6.14
C TRP A 747 7.95 -7.47 -6.71
N ASP A 748 8.01 -6.39 -7.49
CA ASP A 748 6.90 -5.84 -8.25
C ASP A 748 7.40 -5.58 -9.67
N ILE A 749 6.84 -6.30 -10.64
CA ILE A 749 7.28 -6.28 -12.03
C ILE A 749 6.11 -5.81 -12.88
N ASP A 750 6.30 -4.72 -13.62
CA ASP A 750 5.28 -4.19 -14.52
C ASP A 750 4.76 -5.27 -15.47
N GLU A 751 3.44 -5.34 -15.63
CA GLU A 751 2.77 -6.40 -16.39
C GLU A 751 3.26 -6.45 -17.84
N GLU A 752 3.54 -5.29 -18.45
CA GLU A 752 4.10 -5.14 -19.80
C GLU A 752 5.46 -5.83 -19.96
N LEU A 753 6.28 -5.85 -18.90
CA LEU A 753 7.56 -6.55 -18.91
C LEU A 753 7.36 -8.06 -18.89
N THR A 754 6.40 -8.56 -18.12
CA THR A 754 6.10 -10.00 -18.07
C THR A 754 5.59 -10.53 -19.41
N HIS A 755 5.05 -9.69 -20.30
CA HIS A 755 4.69 -10.12 -21.67
C HIS A 755 5.91 -10.32 -22.58
N SER A 756 6.96 -9.54 -22.35
CA SER A 756 8.12 -9.43 -23.27
C SER A 756 9.38 -10.10 -22.74
N PHE A 757 9.46 -10.35 -21.44
CA PHE A 757 10.63 -10.89 -20.75
C PHE A 757 10.22 -11.98 -19.77
N THR A 758 11.15 -12.89 -19.47
CA THR A 758 11.09 -13.77 -18.30
C THR A 758 12.12 -13.30 -17.27
N PHE A 759 11.75 -13.37 -16.00
CA PHE A 759 12.59 -13.02 -14.87
C PHE A 759 12.83 -14.25 -14.00
N GLU A 760 14.09 -14.65 -13.85
CA GLU A 760 14.47 -15.82 -13.07
C GLU A 760 15.54 -15.45 -12.04
N LEU A 761 15.33 -15.80 -10.77
CA LEU A 761 16.33 -15.61 -9.72
C LEU A 761 17.10 -16.91 -9.51
N VAL A 762 18.42 -16.83 -9.58
CA VAL A 762 19.35 -17.93 -9.32
C VAL A 762 19.93 -17.78 -7.92
N ASP A 763 19.84 -18.84 -7.12
CA ASP A 763 20.63 -19.01 -5.90
C ASP A 763 21.82 -19.93 -6.21
N HIS A 764 23.01 -19.35 -6.30
CA HIS A 764 24.25 -20.08 -6.59
C HIS A 764 24.73 -20.96 -5.42
N LYS A 765 24.30 -20.70 -4.19
CA LYS A 765 24.66 -21.49 -3.01
C LYS A 765 23.87 -22.80 -2.97
N ASN A 766 22.57 -22.73 -3.22
CA ASN A 766 21.69 -23.91 -3.19
C ASN A 766 21.46 -24.55 -4.57
N GLY A 767 21.85 -23.86 -5.66
CA GLY A 767 21.64 -24.31 -7.03
C GLY A 767 20.16 -24.27 -7.45
N THR A 768 19.39 -23.36 -6.86
CA THR A 768 17.95 -23.20 -7.10
C THR A 768 17.70 -22.13 -8.15
N LEU A 769 16.75 -22.38 -9.05
CA LEU A 769 16.24 -21.41 -10.01
C LEU A 769 14.77 -21.12 -9.69
N ILE A 770 14.44 -19.85 -9.52
CA ILE A 770 13.12 -19.39 -9.09
C ILE A 770 12.54 -18.53 -10.21
N ASP A 771 11.41 -18.96 -10.75
CA ASP A 771 10.65 -18.22 -11.75
C ASP A 771 9.82 -17.16 -11.04
N LEU A 772 10.15 -15.88 -11.25
CA LEU A 772 9.55 -14.76 -10.54
C LEU A 772 8.13 -14.44 -11.00
N GLU A 773 7.66 -14.99 -12.14
CA GLU A 773 6.27 -14.84 -12.58
C GLU A 773 5.29 -15.70 -11.74
N LYS A 774 5.80 -16.62 -10.90
CA LYS A 774 4.96 -17.53 -10.10
C LYS A 774 4.75 -17.09 -8.66
N TYR A 775 5.52 -16.13 -8.17
CA TYR A 775 5.48 -15.64 -6.80
C TYR A 775 5.53 -14.11 -6.80
N GLN A 776 5.14 -13.48 -5.70
CA GLN A 776 5.25 -12.03 -5.50
C GLN A 776 6.29 -11.66 -4.43
N SER A 777 6.55 -12.60 -3.53
CA SER A 777 7.67 -12.55 -2.60
C SER A 777 8.13 -13.98 -2.30
N ILE A 778 9.35 -14.09 -1.80
CA ILE A 778 9.84 -15.32 -1.18
C ILE A 778 10.56 -14.99 0.14
N PRO A 779 10.24 -15.68 1.24
CA PRO A 779 11.14 -15.72 2.37
C PRO A 779 12.41 -16.47 1.93
N PHE A 780 13.58 -15.90 2.15
CA PHE A 780 14.82 -16.49 1.66
C PHE A 780 15.96 -16.43 2.67
N ASN A 781 16.85 -17.42 2.63
CA ASN A 781 18.09 -17.41 3.39
C ASN A 781 19.12 -16.53 2.67
N PHE A 782 18.88 -15.22 2.55
CA PHE A 782 19.96 -14.30 2.22
C PHE A 782 20.94 -14.31 3.39
N GLU A 783 22.03 -15.07 3.28
CA GLU A 783 23.14 -14.96 4.22
C GLU A 783 23.73 -13.56 4.04
N PRO A 784 23.55 -12.65 5.00
CA PRO A 784 24.09 -11.32 4.84
C PRO A 784 25.61 -11.39 4.78
N THR A 785 26.22 -10.56 3.93
CA THR A 785 27.64 -10.28 4.11
C THR A 785 27.79 -9.45 5.39
N ILE A 786 28.05 -10.12 6.51
CA ILE A 786 28.24 -9.44 7.79
C ILE A 786 29.52 -8.59 7.71
N VAL A 787 29.35 -7.28 7.57
CA VAL A 787 30.48 -6.35 7.69
C VAL A 787 30.92 -6.31 9.15
N SER A 788 32.19 -6.60 9.42
CA SER A 788 32.75 -6.68 10.76
C SER A 788 32.60 -5.36 11.51
N LYS A 789 31.55 -5.19 12.34
CA LYS A 789 31.30 -4.04 13.25
C LYS A 789 32.00 -2.76 12.82
N ALA A 790 31.85 -2.37 11.55
CA ALA A 790 32.46 -1.16 11.08
C ALA A 790 31.61 -0.04 11.69
N ASN A 791 32.25 0.75 12.55
CA ASN A 791 31.75 2.03 13.01
C ASN A 791 31.61 2.94 11.77
N ARG A 792 30.57 2.72 10.96
CA ARG A 792 29.97 3.80 10.19
C ARG A 792 29.21 4.63 11.21
N GLU A 793 29.96 5.46 11.92
CA GLU A 793 29.45 6.49 12.82
C GLU A 793 28.88 7.60 11.93
N GLY A 794 27.60 7.93 12.10
CA GLY A 794 26.99 9.13 11.53
C GLY A 794 26.36 9.00 10.13
N PHE A 795 25.50 9.96 9.84
CA PHE A 795 24.84 10.18 8.56
C PHE A 795 25.89 10.44 7.47
N SER A 796 26.01 9.54 6.48
CA SER A 796 26.94 9.69 5.36
C SER A 796 26.32 9.15 4.06
N PRO A 797 25.98 10.02 3.09
CA PRO A 797 25.36 9.65 1.81
C PRO A 797 26.42 9.15 0.81
N GLY A 798 27.40 8.37 1.28
CA GLY A 798 28.45 7.82 0.44
C GLY A 798 27.88 6.74 -0.48
N LYS A 799 28.30 6.73 -1.75
CA LYS A 799 28.03 5.62 -2.67
C LYS A 799 28.57 4.31 -2.06
N ILE A 800 27.76 3.26 -2.11
CA ILE A 800 28.24 1.92 -1.80
C ILE A 800 29.08 1.41 -2.98
N ILE A 801 30.34 1.08 -2.70
CA ILE A 801 31.25 0.44 -3.64
C ILE A 801 31.41 -1.01 -3.20
N GLY A 802 31.19 -1.95 -4.11
CA GLY A 802 31.38 -3.37 -3.85
C GLY A 802 32.86 -3.67 -3.62
N ASN A 803 33.18 -4.52 -2.63
CA ASN A 803 34.53 -5.07 -2.49
C ASN A 803 34.64 -6.34 -3.35
N GLU A 804 35.80 -6.60 -3.98
CA GLU A 804 36.07 -7.86 -4.72
C GLU A 804 35.86 -9.17 -3.90
N LEU A 805 35.61 -9.08 -2.59
CA LEU A 805 35.45 -10.21 -1.66
C LEU A 805 33.99 -10.65 -1.42
N THR A 806 32.98 -9.92 -1.90
CA THR A 806 31.58 -10.32 -1.80
C THR A 806 31.13 -10.94 -3.12
N THR A 807 31.37 -12.23 -3.30
CA THR A 807 30.72 -12.96 -4.40
C THR A 807 29.22 -12.94 -4.14
N SER A 808 28.45 -12.29 -5.02
CA SER A 808 26.99 -12.38 -4.98
C SER A 808 26.60 -13.86 -5.06
N ASN A 809 25.77 -14.30 -4.12
CA ASN A 809 25.18 -15.64 -4.16
C ASN A 809 23.92 -15.67 -5.04
N TYR A 810 23.48 -14.51 -5.53
CA TYR A 810 22.18 -14.31 -6.14
C TYR A 810 22.28 -13.54 -7.45
N GLU A 811 21.69 -14.08 -8.50
CA GLU A 811 21.72 -13.50 -9.83
C GLU A 811 20.31 -13.47 -10.39
N LEU A 812 19.86 -12.29 -10.84
CA LEU A 812 18.66 -12.14 -11.64
C LEU A 812 19.01 -12.31 -13.11
N ILE A 813 18.35 -13.27 -13.76
CA ILE A 813 18.44 -13.51 -15.19
C ILE A 813 17.17 -12.98 -15.86
N ILE A 814 17.36 -12.05 -16.80
CA ILE A 814 16.30 -11.45 -17.59
C ILE A 814 16.46 -11.93 -19.03
N THR A 815 15.46 -12.63 -19.57
CA THR A 815 15.52 -13.15 -20.94
C THR A 815 14.37 -12.62 -21.78
N GLN A 816 14.67 -12.07 -22.96
CA GLN A 816 13.63 -11.62 -23.89
C GLN A 816 12.86 -12.81 -24.48
N LYS A 817 11.53 -12.75 -24.39
CA LYS A 817 10.60 -13.69 -25.02
C LYS A 817 10.65 -13.48 -26.53
N VAL A 818 11.08 -14.50 -27.27
CA VAL A 818 11.14 -14.42 -28.74
C VAL A 818 9.72 -14.49 -29.30
N SER A 819 9.21 -13.35 -29.77
CA SER A 819 7.94 -13.28 -30.52
C SER A 819 8.04 -14.08 -31.82
N VAL A 820 7.40 -15.24 -31.89
CA VAL A 820 7.17 -15.94 -33.15
C VAL A 820 5.98 -15.26 -33.84
N GLY A 821 6.26 -14.49 -34.90
CA GLY A 821 5.30 -13.60 -35.54
C GLY A 821 4.00 -14.28 -36.04
N ASN A 822 2.89 -13.58 -35.78
CA ASN A 822 1.53 -13.66 -36.34
C ASN A 822 1.13 -14.94 -37.11
N GLY A 823 0.39 -15.81 -36.41
CA GLY A 823 -0.54 -16.79 -36.97
C GLY A 823 -1.72 -16.99 -36.01
N THR A 824 -2.90 -16.62 -36.47
CA THR A 824 -4.25 -16.74 -35.87
C THR A 824 -4.50 -17.93 -34.92
N GLU A 825 -5.29 -17.68 -33.86
CA GLU A 825 -6.01 -18.63 -32.99
C GLU A 825 -6.04 -20.09 -33.48
N GLU A 826 -5.07 -20.90 -33.01
CA GLU A 826 -5.15 -22.36 -32.81
C GLU A 826 -3.74 -22.88 -32.44
N ASP A 827 -3.25 -22.66 -31.21
CA ASP A 827 -1.95 -23.23 -30.81
C ASP A 827 -1.98 -24.03 -29.50
N HIS A 828 -3.03 -24.84 -29.35
CA HIS A 828 -2.86 -26.09 -28.61
C HIS A 828 -2.36 -27.16 -29.58
N PRO A 829 -1.31 -27.93 -29.23
CA PRO A 829 -0.84 -28.99 -30.10
C PRO A 829 -1.97 -29.97 -30.38
N LYS A 830 -2.44 -30.11 -31.62
CA LYS A 830 -3.61 -30.97 -31.93
C LYS A 830 -3.36 -32.46 -31.73
N LYS A 831 -2.10 -32.86 -31.53
CA LYS A 831 -1.69 -34.27 -31.37
C LYS A 831 -0.50 -34.38 -30.41
N PHE A 832 -0.40 -35.55 -29.78
CA PHE A 832 0.81 -35.92 -29.05
C PHE A 832 1.96 -36.15 -30.04
N ASP A 833 3.05 -35.40 -29.89
CA ASP A 833 4.24 -35.52 -30.73
C ASP A 833 5.50 -35.29 -29.88
N VAL A 834 6.59 -35.93 -30.28
CA VAL A 834 7.88 -35.81 -29.61
C VAL A 834 8.90 -35.52 -30.70
N PRO A 835 9.22 -34.23 -30.93
CA PRO A 835 10.28 -33.82 -31.84
C PRO A 835 11.63 -34.44 -31.47
N GLN A 836 12.56 -34.43 -32.43
CA GLN A 836 13.92 -34.85 -32.15
C GLN A 836 14.57 -33.90 -31.15
N ASN A 837 15.28 -34.46 -30.17
CA ASN A 837 16.03 -33.70 -29.18
C ASN A 837 17.03 -32.74 -29.86
N TYR A 838 17.26 -31.56 -29.28
CA TYR A 838 18.19 -30.58 -29.80
C TYR A 838 19.09 -30.01 -28.69
N PRO A 839 20.41 -29.90 -28.91
CA PRO A 839 21.16 -30.38 -30.08
C PRO A 839 21.18 -31.92 -30.19
N ASN A 840 21.46 -32.47 -31.38
CA ASN A 840 21.71 -33.90 -31.61
C ASN A 840 22.59 -34.08 -32.87
N PRO A 841 23.90 -34.41 -32.75
CA PRO A 841 24.60 -34.83 -31.53
C PRO A 841 24.64 -33.76 -30.44
N PHE A 842 24.70 -34.17 -29.18
CA PHE A 842 24.74 -33.29 -28.01
C PHE A 842 26.00 -33.50 -27.16
N ASN A 843 26.45 -32.45 -26.45
CA ASN A 843 27.62 -32.49 -25.59
C ASN A 843 27.56 -31.45 -24.45
N PRO A 844 27.46 -31.86 -23.17
CA PRO A 844 26.87 -33.10 -22.68
C PRO A 844 25.35 -32.98 -22.51
N SER A 845 24.72 -31.82 -22.77
CA SER A 845 23.29 -31.56 -22.54
C SER A 845 22.45 -31.43 -23.81
N THR A 846 21.19 -31.85 -23.74
CA THR A 846 20.19 -31.71 -24.81
C THR A 846 18.80 -31.49 -24.24
N LEU A 847 17.91 -30.85 -25.00
CA LEU A 847 16.51 -30.68 -24.62
C LEU A 847 15.64 -31.70 -25.35
N ILE A 848 14.83 -32.44 -24.57
CA ILE A 848 13.78 -33.32 -25.07
C ILE A 848 12.47 -32.53 -25.04
N ARG A 849 11.97 -32.17 -26.22
CA ARG A 849 10.67 -31.49 -26.37
C ARG A 849 9.56 -32.50 -26.63
N PHE A 850 8.36 -32.21 -26.09
CA PHE A 850 7.16 -32.97 -26.37
C PHE A 850 5.92 -32.08 -26.33
N ASN A 851 4.97 -32.41 -27.18
CA ASN A 851 3.72 -31.68 -27.35
C ASN A 851 2.59 -32.56 -26.84
N ILE A 852 1.71 -32.04 -25.98
CA ILE A 852 0.54 -32.76 -25.48
C ILE A 852 -0.75 -32.00 -25.78
N PRO A 853 -1.75 -32.67 -26.37
CA PRO A 853 -3.00 -32.04 -26.79
C PRO A 853 -3.98 -31.79 -25.64
N LYS A 854 -3.83 -32.53 -24.55
CA LYS A 854 -4.61 -32.42 -23.31
C LYS A 854 -3.70 -32.81 -22.15
N ALA A 855 -4.03 -32.34 -20.95
CA ALA A 855 -3.24 -32.62 -19.76
C ALA A 855 -3.12 -34.14 -19.52
N SER A 856 -1.91 -34.61 -19.20
CA SER A 856 -1.58 -36.03 -19.01
C SER A 856 -0.35 -36.18 -18.13
N GLU A 857 -0.25 -37.30 -17.39
CA GLU A 857 1.01 -37.76 -16.82
C GLU A 857 1.99 -38.08 -17.97
N ILE A 858 3.23 -37.61 -17.86
CA ILE A 858 4.31 -37.82 -18.81
C ILE A 858 5.47 -38.49 -18.10
N SER A 859 5.93 -39.62 -18.63
CA SER A 859 7.15 -40.29 -18.19
C SER A 859 8.19 -40.29 -19.30
N ILE A 860 9.38 -39.75 -19.02
CA ILE A 860 10.52 -39.76 -19.93
C ILE A 860 11.61 -40.66 -19.36
N THR A 861 11.96 -41.70 -20.11
CA THR A 861 12.96 -42.70 -19.72
C THR A 861 14.08 -42.81 -20.75
N ILE A 862 15.32 -42.91 -20.29
CA ILE A 862 16.52 -43.00 -21.12
C ILE A 862 17.06 -44.43 -21.10
N PHE A 863 17.41 -44.97 -22.27
CA PHE A 863 17.94 -46.31 -22.46
C PHE A 863 19.28 -46.29 -23.21
N ASP A 864 20.16 -47.24 -22.89
CA ASP A 864 21.38 -47.49 -23.66
C ASP A 864 21.10 -48.31 -24.94
N ILE A 865 22.12 -48.50 -25.78
CA ILE A 865 22.00 -49.27 -27.04
C ILE A 865 21.63 -50.75 -26.84
N ARG A 866 21.79 -51.29 -25.62
CA ARG A 866 21.41 -52.66 -25.26
C ARG A 866 19.97 -52.74 -24.74
N GLY A 867 19.26 -51.60 -24.63
CA GLY A 867 17.92 -51.51 -24.07
C GLY A 867 17.89 -51.49 -22.54
N SER A 868 19.03 -51.27 -21.87
CA SER A 868 19.07 -51.13 -20.41
C SER A 868 18.63 -49.73 -20.01
N LEU A 869 17.75 -49.62 -19.00
CA LEU A 869 17.34 -48.33 -18.42
C LEU A 869 18.56 -47.64 -17.81
N VAL A 870 18.83 -46.43 -18.27
CA VAL A 870 19.87 -45.54 -17.72
C VAL A 870 19.28 -44.71 -16.59
N GLN A 871 18.18 -43.99 -16.85
CA GLN A 871 17.45 -43.23 -15.84
C GLN A 871 16.03 -42.87 -16.29
N THR A 872 15.19 -42.49 -15.34
CA THR A 872 13.91 -41.81 -15.59
C THR A 872 14.12 -40.33 -15.32
N LEU A 873 13.88 -39.48 -16.30
CA LEU A 873 14.11 -38.03 -16.20
C LEU A 873 12.98 -37.32 -15.46
N THR A 874 11.74 -37.73 -15.71
CA THR A 874 10.54 -37.17 -15.09
C THR A 874 9.43 -38.21 -15.13
N ARG A 875 8.51 -38.10 -14.18
CA ARG A 875 7.23 -38.79 -14.15
C ARG A 875 6.19 -37.87 -13.49
N ASP A 876 5.83 -36.81 -14.20
CA ASP A 876 5.00 -35.73 -13.66
C ASP A 876 3.76 -35.46 -14.52
N PHE A 877 2.82 -34.70 -13.98
CA PHE A 877 1.62 -34.29 -14.70
C PHE A 877 1.87 -32.98 -15.44
N TYR A 878 1.60 -32.95 -16.75
CA TYR A 878 1.80 -31.75 -17.58
C TYR A 878 0.46 -31.29 -18.18
N SER A 879 0.25 -29.97 -18.27
CA SER A 879 -0.92 -29.33 -18.89
C SER A 879 -0.87 -29.37 -20.43
N SER A 880 -2.00 -29.18 -21.12
CA SER A 880 -1.99 -29.10 -22.60
C SER A 880 -1.01 -28.04 -23.10
N GLY A 881 -0.12 -28.38 -24.04
CA GLY A 881 0.91 -27.46 -24.52
C GLY A 881 2.19 -28.15 -24.98
N THR A 882 3.18 -27.33 -25.32
CA THR A 882 4.54 -27.77 -25.69
C THR A 882 5.45 -27.62 -24.46
N HIS A 883 6.13 -28.70 -24.09
CA HIS A 883 6.99 -28.77 -22.92
C HIS A 883 8.39 -29.24 -23.30
N SER A 884 9.36 -29.00 -22.43
CA SER A 884 10.72 -29.50 -22.63
C SER A 884 11.38 -29.91 -21.33
N VAL A 885 12.18 -30.98 -21.38
CA VAL A 885 12.96 -31.50 -20.24
C VAL A 885 14.42 -31.61 -20.67
N SER A 886 15.32 -31.07 -19.85
CA SER A 886 16.76 -31.16 -20.09
C SER A 886 17.29 -32.54 -19.71
N PHE A 887 18.21 -33.06 -20.52
CA PHE A 887 18.97 -34.25 -20.22
C PHE A 887 20.46 -33.94 -20.29
N ASN A 888 21.15 -34.10 -19.16
CA ASN A 888 22.61 -34.07 -19.10
C ASN A 888 23.17 -35.50 -19.13
N GLY A 889 24.00 -35.80 -20.13
CA GLY A 889 24.74 -37.04 -20.32
C GLY A 889 26.13 -37.06 -19.68
N ASP A 890 26.43 -36.14 -18.77
CA ASP A 890 27.65 -36.16 -17.97
C ASP A 890 27.76 -37.47 -17.18
N GLY A 891 28.97 -38.04 -17.18
CA GLY A 891 29.22 -39.38 -16.66
C GLY A 891 28.83 -40.56 -17.58
N LEU A 892 28.09 -40.34 -18.68
CA LEU A 892 27.80 -41.39 -19.67
C LEU A 892 28.87 -41.47 -20.77
N ALA A 893 29.02 -42.65 -21.39
CA ALA A 893 29.96 -42.85 -22.50
C ALA A 893 29.43 -42.23 -23.81
N THR A 894 30.32 -41.65 -24.63
CA THR A 894 30.02 -41.23 -26.01
C THR A 894 29.35 -42.37 -26.77
N GLY A 895 28.19 -42.13 -27.38
CA GLY A 895 27.43 -43.20 -28.01
C GLY A 895 25.97 -42.86 -28.28
N VAL A 896 25.24 -43.86 -28.78
CA VAL A 896 23.82 -43.77 -29.09
C VAL A 896 22.99 -44.15 -27.88
N TYR A 897 22.02 -43.31 -27.54
CA TYR A 897 21.01 -43.54 -26.52
C TYR A 897 19.62 -43.40 -27.13
N PHE A 898 18.63 -43.95 -26.44
CA PHE A 898 17.22 -43.80 -26.80
C PHE A 898 16.48 -43.15 -25.65
N TYR A 899 15.53 -42.27 -25.96
CA TYR A 899 14.59 -41.76 -24.98
C TYR A 899 13.17 -42.14 -25.39
N THR A 900 12.38 -42.56 -24.41
CA THR A 900 10.98 -42.94 -24.58
C THR A 900 10.13 -42.00 -23.73
N VAL A 901 9.25 -41.25 -24.39
CA VAL A 901 8.23 -40.39 -23.74
C VAL A 901 6.90 -41.13 -23.78
N THR A 902 6.30 -41.36 -22.62
CA THR A 902 5.04 -42.11 -22.46
C THR A 902 3.99 -41.22 -21.83
N SER A 903 2.79 -41.22 -22.41
CA SER A 903 1.60 -40.50 -21.95
C SER A 903 0.35 -41.36 -22.08
N SER A 904 -0.81 -40.85 -21.64
CA SER A 904 -2.11 -41.47 -21.93
C SER A 904 -2.44 -41.53 -23.43
N PHE A 905 -1.77 -40.71 -24.26
CA PHE A 905 -1.96 -40.66 -25.72
C PHE A 905 -1.08 -41.64 -26.49
N GLY A 906 -0.08 -42.25 -25.84
CA GLY A 906 0.82 -43.22 -26.45
C GLY A 906 2.25 -43.11 -25.97
N SER A 907 3.16 -43.86 -26.60
CA SER A 907 4.58 -43.85 -26.28
C SER A 907 5.40 -43.65 -27.55
N ILE A 908 6.31 -42.66 -27.55
CA ILE A 908 7.18 -42.33 -28.68
C ILE A 908 8.63 -42.44 -28.23
N THR A 909 9.41 -43.22 -29.00
CA THR A 909 10.84 -43.41 -28.77
C THR A 909 11.68 -42.75 -29.85
N ARG A 910 12.73 -42.03 -29.45
CA ARG A 910 13.64 -41.30 -30.34
C ARG A 910 15.09 -41.65 -30.03
N LYS A 911 15.97 -41.45 -31.02
CA LYS A 911 17.39 -41.75 -30.94
C LYS A 911 18.18 -40.46 -30.74
N MET A 912 19.05 -40.42 -29.73
CA MET A 912 19.97 -39.32 -29.48
C MET A 912 21.43 -39.80 -29.50
N LEU A 913 22.35 -38.92 -29.93
CA LEU A 913 23.78 -39.20 -30.05
C LEU A 913 24.56 -38.27 -29.11
N LEU A 914 25.17 -38.83 -28.07
CA LEU A 914 26.09 -38.11 -27.20
C LEU A 914 27.48 -38.11 -27.86
N ALA A 915 28.05 -36.94 -28.12
CA ALA A 915 29.34 -36.76 -28.76
C ALA A 915 30.26 -35.89 -27.88
N LYS A 916 31.07 -36.53 -27.02
CA LYS A 916 32.09 -35.84 -26.21
C LYS A 916 33.33 -35.46 -27.01
#